data_AF-A0A931V6Y5-F1
#
_entry.id   AF-A0A931V6Y5-F1
#
_cell.length_a   1.000
_cell.length_b   1.000
_cell.length_c   1.000
_cell.angle_alpha   90.00
_cell.angle_beta   90.00
_cell.angle_gamma   90.00
#
_symmetry.space_group_name_H-M   'P 1'
#
loop_
_entity.id
_entity.type
_entity.pdbx_description
1 polymer ?
#
loop_
_entity_poly.entity_id
_entity_poly.type
_entity_poly.pdbx_seq_one_letter_code
_entity_poly.pdbx_strand_id
1 'polypeptide(L)'
;MKQDIILAGVGGQGILTIAEAISSAALVRGLEVKQAEVHGMSQRGGAVQSHLRLADQPIYSDTIGLGHADLVIAAEPLESLRYTQYLSSQGMLLTSSSAFVNIGNYPPIESVLEKVARWPRHCLVDAERIARAAGSGRAANIVMLGAASLFLKIEPRELEESVAQRFASKGARVVEVNRRAFRFGRNAAQAYLSGLERGGTSVAVRHWIETLSADHLARPEPPDAPVFDPAQTGEGLTGAESHAVENALLQAYEEHRPLFEHEVYQIVQLVGAISPPLHVFLKPEDLISEEQLAQFPGDKVVLKIVSPQLTHKSDAQGVIFVPKRYDLVRAEIDRFIERHRANAEVRGVLVVEFVEQAASGFGRELFVGIRATREFGPVIAAGLGGVDTEYLAAKMRPGLAVAKAVAADLKAEDFLELFKKTVAYEILAGKVRGHKRIVSDGELLRCFRAFIHLAQKFCVDRGEVGPDLAELEVNPFAFRGNALVPLDGRARLKTAAKAKPARPIEKLSSMLEPQSIAVLGASATSVNFGRIILRNVIEAGFDRSRLYAIKDGLRELDGARCVPTLRDVPERIDLLVIAAAAQQLPQLITEAIDSGKVQSVILVPGGVGETEGTSDLVTQVEAAIARGRSRPDGGPAFLGPNSLGVLSRPGKYDTLFIPASRLDKRLHAPARKAAILSQSGAFIITRLSNLETLDPAFSVSIGNQLDVTVSDLLAAVGTRDDIAVVGIYAEGFNDLDGLSLLRQIAAVTKAGKDVILYKAGRTESGRSAAAGHTASVAGDYDICQAAAEQAGAIVVDTFKEFEQLLELCTALHDKTVSGVRLGVVSNAGFETVGMADAVLGQRYRVEIAKLGDDTQARLRTALEKGGLGKLVNARNPIDLTPMANEATYEEATRALLEADDVDAVIVGIVPLTAMLKTVPGELEADDALPARLGRCFADSKKPLVAVVDSGPAYEPLARAIRKAGLPVFRSSDQAVRSLGRYVYRQAGHTLAAE
;
A
#
# COMPACT_ATOMS: atom_id res chain seq x y z
N MET A 1 -9.09 1.85 -61.43
CA MET A 1 -8.33 1.14 -60.38
C MET A 1 -6.85 1.33 -60.68
N LYS A 2 -6.09 1.90 -59.75
CA LYS A 2 -4.62 1.87 -59.77
C LYS A 2 -4.11 1.47 -58.39
N GLN A 3 -3.06 0.66 -58.31
CA GLN A 3 -2.36 0.34 -57.08
C GLN A 3 -0.86 0.15 -57.32
N ASP A 4 -0.04 0.94 -56.63
CA ASP A 4 1.42 0.90 -56.70
C ASP A 4 1.98 0.21 -55.43
N ILE A 5 2.69 -0.91 -55.60
CA ILE A 5 3.13 -1.81 -54.52
C ILE A 5 4.65 -1.98 -54.58
N ILE A 6 5.32 -1.82 -53.44
CA ILE A 6 6.73 -2.20 -53.28
C ILE A 6 6.78 -3.53 -52.53
N LEU A 7 7.44 -4.52 -53.11
CA LEU A 7 7.79 -5.74 -52.40
C LEU A 7 9.27 -5.74 -52.06
N ALA A 8 9.61 -6.07 -50.81
CA ALA A 8 10.96 -6.00 -50.30
C ALA A 8 11.32 -7.20 -49.42
N GLY A 9 12.58 -7.58 -49.40
CA GLY A 9 13.09 -8.60 -48.50
C GLY A 9 14.49 -9.06 -48.89
N VAL A 10 14.85 -10.24 -48.42
CA VAL A 10 16.14 -10.86 -48.68
C VAL A 10 15.99 -12.03 -49.66
N GLY A 11 16.98 -12.23 -50.52
CA GLY A 11 17.01 -13.31 -51.50
C GLY A 11 16.81 -14.68 -50.85
N GLY A 12 15.74 -15.37 -51.24
CA GLY A 12 15.31 -16.64 -50.65
C GLY A 12 13.97 -16.58 -49.91
N GLN A 13 13.43 -15.39 -49.62
CA GLN A 13 12.17 -15.22 -48.89
C GLN A 13 10.91 -15.20 -49.78
N GLY A 14 11.02 -15.51 -51.08
CA GLY A 14 9.86 -15.66 -51.96
C GLY A 14 9.16 -14.35 -52.36
N ILE A 15 9.86 -13.21 -52.38
CA ILE A 15 9.33 -11.90 -52.80
C ILE A 15 8.75 -11.93 -54.22
N LEU A 16 9.46 -12.54 -55.17
CA LEU A 16 8.98 -12.69 -56.54
C LEU A 16 7.76 -13.61 -56.64
N THR A 17 7.66 -14.61 -55.75
CA THR A 17 6.49 -15.48 -55.67
C THR A 17 5.23 -14.69 -55.25
N ILE A 18 5.38 -13.73 -54.32
CA ILE A 18 4.28 -12.86 -53.92
C ILE A 18 3.89 -11.96 -55.10
N ALA A 19 4.87 -11.34 -55.76
CA ALA A 19 4.63 -10.48 -56.92
C ALA A 19 3.91 -11.23 -58.05
N GLU A 20 4.38 -12.42 -58.40
CA GLU A 20 3.81 -13.27 -59.45
C GLU A 20 2.37 -13.73 -59.15
N ALA A 21 2.08 -14.05 -57.88
CA ALA A 21 0.72 -14.41 -57.46
C ALA A 21 -0.25 -13.22 -57.59
N ILE A 22 0.19 -12.02 -57.19
CA ILE A 22 -0.60 -10.79 -57.35
C ILE A 22 -0.78 -10.47 -58.84
N SER A 23 0.29 -10.52 -59.63
CA SER A 23 0.26 -10.28 -61.08
C SER A 23 -0.67 -11.25 -61.80
N SER A 24 -0.61 -12.53 -61.48
CA SER A 24 -1.46 -13.56 -62.09
C SER A 24 -2.94 -13.33 -61.76
N ALA A 25 -3.26 -13.04 -60.50
CA ALA A 25 -4.63 -12.71 -60.11
C ALA A 25 -5.14 -11.43 -60.79
N ALA A 26 -4.28 -10.41 -60.93
CA ALA A 26 -4.63 -9.16 -61.61
C ALA A 26 -4.90 -9.35 -63.12
N LEU A 27 -4.07 -10.16 -63.79
CA LEU A 27 -4.22 -10.45 -65.23
C LEU A 27 -5.51 -11.21 -65.53
N VAL A 28 -5.91 -12.16 -64.69
CA VAL A 28 -7.21 -12.85 -64.80
C VAL A 28 -8.38 -11.86 -64.77
N ARG A 29 -8.21 -10.73 -64.07
CA ARG A 29 -9.18 -9.65 -63.93
C ARG A 29 -9.13 -8.60 -65.05
N GLY A 30 -8.26 -8.80 -66.05
CA GLY A 30 -8.07 -7.87 -67.16
C GLY A 30 -7.34 -6.58 -66.79
N LEU A 31 -6.62 -6.55 -65.66
CA LEU A 31 -5.81 -5.40 -65.27
C LEU A 31 -4.47 -5.41 -66.01
N GLU A 32 -3.95 -4.23 -66.31
CA GLU A 32 -2.56 -4.06 -66.69
C GLU A 32 -1.63 -4.22 -65.49
N VAL A 33 -0.51 -4.91 -65.73
CA VAL A 33 0.53 -5.18 -64.75
C VAL A 33 1.88 -4.75 -65.30
N LYS A 34 2.63 -3.95 -64.53
CA LYS A 34 4.05 -3.69 -64.77
C LYS A 34 4.85 -4.07 -63.54
N GLN A 35 5.97 -4.75 -63.77
CA GLN A 35 6.86 -5.23 -62.73
C GLN A 35 8.30 -4.85 -63.09
N ALA A 36 8.99 -4.15 -62.19
CA ALA A 36 10.42 -3.85 -62.29
C ALA A 36 11.14 -4.42 -61.06
N GLU A 37 12.07 -5.32 -61.29
CA GLU A 37 12.80 -6.03 -60.23
C GLU A 37 14.24 -5.53 -60.12
N VAL A 38 14.71 -5.37 -58.88
CA VAL A 38 16.09 -5.09 -58.56
C VAL A 38 16.58 -6.17 -57.60
N HIS A 39 17.54 -6.98 -58.04
CA HIS A 39 18.19 -8.00 -57.23
C HIS A 39 19.69 -7.68 -57.07
N GLY A 40 20.23 -7.80 -55.85
CA GLY A 40 21.68 -7.71 -55.64
C GLY A 40 22.44 -8.84 -56.36
N MET A 41 23.75 -8.64 -56.63
CA MET A 41 24.61 -9.64 -57.31
C MET A 41 24.68 -11.01 -56.59
N SER A 42 24.37 -11.05 -55.29
CA SER A 42 24.24 -12.26 -54.49
C SER A 42 22.77 -12.74 -54.50
N GLN A 43 22.41 -13.62 -55.45
CA GLN A 43 21.04 -14.13 -55.63
C GLN A 43 20.41 -14.77 -54.36
N ARG A 44 21.22 -15.13 -53.34
CA ARG A 44 20.76 -15.53 -52.00
C ARG A 44 21.37 -14.62 -50.94
N GLY A 45 20.58 -14.19 -49.96
CA GLY A 45 21.07 -13.35 -48.86
C GLY A 45 21.32 -11.88 -49.21
N GLY A 46 21.13 -11.44 -50.46
CA GLY A 46 21.16 -10.01 -50.83
C GLY A 46 19.77 -9.35 -50.74
N ALA A 47 19.73 -8.01 -50.74
CA ALA A 47 18.48 -7.26 -50.82
C ALA A 47 17.76 -7.53 -52.16
N VAL A 48 16.45 -7.74 -52.08
CA VAL A 48 15.55 -7.97 -53.21
C VAL A 48 14.41 -6.98 -53.11
N GLN A 49 14.16 -6.27 -54.20
CA GLN A 49 13.08 -5.30 -54.32
C GLN A 49 12.33 -5.54 -55.64
N SER A 50 11.01 -5.39 -55.61
CA SER A 50 10.15 -5.38 -56.80
C SER A 50 9.16 -4.23 -56.74
N HIS A 51 9.13 -3.40 -57.78
CA HIS A 51 8.08 -2.44 -58.04
C HIS A 51 6.97 -3.15 -58.81
N LEU A 52 5.78 -3.26 -58.23
CA LEU A 52 4.62 -3.88 -58.84
C LEU A 52 3.50 -2.85 -58.98
N ARG A 53 3.02 -2.65 -60.20
CA ARG A 53 1.97 -1.67 -60.51
C ARG A 53 0.80 -2.37 -61.17
N LEU A 54 -0.39 -2.11 -60.67
CA LEU A 54 -1.66 -2.65 -61.16
C LEU A 54 -2.54 -1.50 -61.60
N ALA A 55 -3.13 -1.57 -62.80
CA ALA A 55 -4.08 -0.55 -63.25
C ALA A 55 -5.15 -1.09 -64.21
N ASP A 56 -6.31 -0.45 -64.26
CA ASP A 56 -7.32 -0.67 -65.31
C ASP A 56 -7.12 0.24 -66.54
N GLN A 57 -6.01 0.98 -66.56
CA GLN A 57 -5.59 1.87 -67.64
C GLN A 57 -4.11 1.61 -67.97
N PRO A 58 -3.64 2.03 -69.16
CA PRO A 58 -2.25 1.88 -69.58
C PRO A 58 -1.20 2.35 -68.55
N ILE A 59 -0.27 1.46 -68.20
CA ILE A 59 0.85 1.79 -67.29
C ILE A 59 2.09 2.18 -68.11
N TYR A 60 2.42 3.46 -68.10
CA TYR A 60 3.52 4.02 -68.90
C TYR A 60 4.92 3.89 -68.28
N SER A 61 5.04 3.63 -66.99
CA SER A 61 6.31 3.44 -66.29
C SER A 61 6.25 2.23 -65.36
N ASP A 62 7.31 1.44 -65.33
CA ASP A 62 7.49 0.25 -64.51
C ASP A 62 8.01 0.57 -63.09
N THR A 63 8.49 1.79 -62.85
CA THR A 63 8.99 2.24 -61.54
C THR A 63 7.97 3.10 -60.79
N ILE A 64 8.04 3.05 -59.45
CA ILE A 64 7.19 3.82 -58.54
C ILE A 64 8.04 4.97 -57.98
N GLY A 65 7.53 6.20 -58.08
CA GLY A 65 8.19 7.38 -57.52
C GLY A 65 8.14 7.41 -55.98
N LEU A 66 9.00 8.22 -55.37
CA LEU A 66 8.97 8.46 -53.92
C LEU A 66 7.62 9.04 -53.49
N GLY A 67 7.08 8.59 -52.35
CA GLY A 67 5.77 9.01 -51.86
C GLY A 67 4.55 8.55 -52.66
N HIS A 68 4.70 7.62 -53.62
CA HIS A 68 3.60 7.18 -54.50
C HIS A 68 3.12 5.74 -54.26
N ALA A 69 3.81 4.93 -53.46
CA ALA A 69 3.39 3.57 -53.17
C ALA A 69 2.18 3.55 -52.23
N ASP A 70 1.19 2.73 -52.56
CA ASP A 70 0.00 2.46 -51.75
C ASP A 70 0.28 1.39 -50.68
N LEU A 71 1.23 0.49 -50.94
CA LEU A 71 1.55 -0.65 -50.08
C LEU A 71 3.03 -1.01 -50.17
N VAL A 72 3.68 -1.20 -49.02
CA VAL A 72 4.97 -1.91 -48.91
C VAL A 72 4.71 -3.26 -48.27
N ILE A 73 5.10 -4.34 -48.95
CA ILE A 73 5.06 -5.71 -48.44
C ILE A 73 6.51 -6.15 -48.22
N ALA A 74 6.93 -6.26 -46.97
CA ALA A 74 8.28 -6.64 -46.62
C ALA A 74 8.32 -8.00 -45.90
N ALA A 75 9.08 -8.97 -46.41
CA ALA A 75 9.31 -10.23 -45.69
C ALA A 75 10.38 -10.11 -44.59
N GLU A 76 10.96 -8.92 -44.42
CA GLU A 76 12.06 -8.64 -43.51
C GLU A 76 11.90 -7.20 -42.97
N PRO A 77 11.84 -6.99 -41.65
CA PRO A 77 11.48 -5.70 -41.05
C PRO A 77 12.50 -4.58 -41.26
N LEU A 78 13.81 -4.86 -41.37
CA LEU A 78 14.80 -3.83 -41.67
C LEU A 78 14.69 -3.36 -43.13
N GLU A 79 14.45 -4.29 -44.07
CA GLU A 79 14.16 -3.97 -45.47
C GLU A 79 12.90 -3.11 -45.59
N SER A 80 11.87 -3.37 -44.76
CA SER A 80 10.66 -2.55 -44.74
C SER A 80 10.96 -1.05 -44.52
N LEU A 81 11.87 -0.74 -43.59
CA LEU A 81 12.25 0.63 -43.26
C LEU A 81 12.99 1.33 -44.40
N ARG A 82 13.78 0.59 -45.20
CA ARG A 82 14.53 1.15 -46.34
C ARG A 82 13.63 1.70 -47.44
N TYR A 83 12.42 1.18 -47.56
CA TYR A 83 11.46 1.56 -48.62
C TYR A 83 10.30 2.42 -48.12
N THR A 84 10.30 2.83 -46.85
CA THR A 84 9.28 3.75 -46.29
C THR A 84 9.18 5.07 -47.06
N GLN A 85 10.28 5.57 -47.64
CA GLN A 85 10.29 6.77 -48.49
C GLN A 85 9.46 6.66 -49.78
N TYR A 86 9.14 5.44 -50.23
CA TYR A 86 8.25 5.23 -51.37
C TYR A 86 6.78 5.27 -50.96
N LEU A 87 6.44 5.03 -49.70
CA LEU A 87 5.05 5.05 -49.24
C LEU A 87 4.45 6.44 -49.31
N SER A 88 3.25 6.52 -49.86
CA SER A 88 2.41 7.71 -49.76
C SER A 88 2.00 7.96 -48.30
N SER A 89 1.51 9.17 -48.00
CA SER A 89 1.00 9.52 -46.66
C SER A 89 -0.20 8.66 -46.21
N GLN A 90 -0.86 7.98 -47.15
CA GLN A 90 -1.96 7.04 -46.90
C GLN A 90 -1.55 5.58 -47.09
N GLY A 91 -0.28 5.31 -47.40
CA GLY A 91 0.21 3.97 -47.73
C GLY A 91 0.32 3.06 -46.51
N MET A 92 0.06 1.77 -46.74
CA MET A 92 0.16 0.72 -45.72
C MET A 92 1.56 0.09 -45.70
N LEU A 93 2.15 -0.04 -44.51
CA LEU A 93 3.42 -0.76 -44.29
C LEU A 93 3.13 -2.13 -43.67
N LEU A 94 3.18 -3.19 -44.48
CA LEU A 94 3.05 -4.57 -44.02
C LEU A 94 4.43 -5.22 -43.95
N THR A 95 4.83 -5.73 -42.79
CA THR A 95 6.09 -6.45 -42.65
C THR A 95 6.01 -7.68 -41.76
N SER A 96 6.88 -8.65 -42.02
CA SER A 96 7.15 -9.72 -41.07
C SER A 96 7.76 -9.15 -39.78
N SER A 97 7.39 -9.70 -38.62
CA SER A 97 8.07 -9.41 -37.35
C SER A 97 9.33 -10.25 -37.13
N SER A 98 9.53 -11.31 -37.92
CA SER A 98 10.74 -12.13 -37.88
C SER A 98 11.87 -11.53 -38.74
N ALA A 99 13.06 -11.43 -38.15
CA ALA A 99 14.26 -10.91 -38.83
C ALA A 99 14.99 -12.01 -39.60
N PHE A 100 15.56 -11.65 -40.75
CA PHE A 100 16.54 -12.49 -41.44
C PHE A 100 17.94 -11.94 -41.20
N VAL A 101 18.59 -12.38 -40.11
CA VAL A 101 19.88 -11.84 -39.67
C VAL A 101 21.02 -12.43 -40.52
N ASN A 102 21.43 -11.68 -41.53
CA ASN A 102 22.49 -12.04 -42.49
C ASN A 102 23.65 -11.03 -42.51
N ILE A 103 23.64 -10.05 -41.61
CA ILE A 103 24.68 -9.02 -41.45
C ILE A 103 25.14 -8.96 -39.99
N GLY A 104 26.43 -8.73 -39.75
CA GLY A 104 27.02 -8.77 -38.40
C GLY A 104 26.63 -7.61 -37.48
N ASN A 105 25.97 -6.57 -38.01
CA ASN A 105 25.53 -5.38 -37.28
C ASN A 105 24.00 -5.17 -37.38
N TYR A 106 23.24 -6.26 -37.50
CA TYR A 106 21.77 -6.17 -37.52
C TYR A 106 21.26 -5.54 -36.21
N PRO A 107 20.48 -4.44 -36.24
CA PRO A 107 20.01 -3.78 -35.02
C PRO A 107 19.10 -4.68 -34.17
N PRO A 108 18.97 -4.45 -32.85
CA PRO A 108 18.01 -5.18 -32.03
C PRO A 108 16.62 -5.15 -32.66
N ILE A 109 16.01 -6.33 -32.85
CA ILE A 109 14.77 -6.48 -33.60
C ILE A 109 13.63 -5.61 -33.06
N GLU A 110 13.50 -5.52 -31.73
CA GLU A 110 12.49 -4.67 -31.10
C GLU A 110 12.66 -3.19 -31.46
N SER A 111 13.90 -2.70 -31.58
CA SER A 111 14.16 -1.32 -32.05
C SER A 111 13.76 -1.11 -33.51
N VAL A 112 13.90 -2.13 -34.36
CA VAL A 112 13.45 -2.10 -35.75
C VAL A 112 11.92 -2.09 -35.80
N LEU A 113 11.26 -2.96 -35.04
CA LEU A 113 9.81 -3.06 -35.01
C LEU A 113 9.15 -1.83 -34.39
N GLU A 114 9.76 -1.21 -33.38
CA GLU A 114 9.32 0.09 -32.85
C GLU A 114 9.35 1.18 -33.93
N LYS A 115 10.40 1.21 -34.78
CA LYS A 115 10.48 2.17 -35.89
C LYS A 115 9.41 1.89 -36.95
N VAL A 116 9.12 0.62 -37.23
CA VAL A 116 8.01 0.23 -38.13
C VAL A 116 6.67 0.69 -37.53
N ALA A 117 6.46 0.46 -36.23
CA ALA A 117 5.24 0.81 -35.51
C ALA A 117 4.98 2.32 -35.38
N ARG A 118 5.96 3.19 -35.68
CA ARG A 118 5.77 4.65 -35.78
C ARG A 118 5.09 5.07 -37.08
N TRP A 119 5.03 4.20 -38.08
CA TRP A 119 4.31 4.51 -39.30
C TRP A 119 2.80 4.48 -39.03
N PRO A 120 2.01 5.51 -39.40
CA PRO A 120 0.59 5.60 -38.98
C PRO A 120 -0.30 4.43 -39.41
N ARG A 121 0.05 3.78 -40.53
CA ARG A 121 -0.68 2.64 -41.08
C ARG A 121 0.26 1.47 -41.28
N HIS A 122 0.39 0.62 -40.27
CA HIS A 122 1.28 -0.54 -40.33
C HIS A 122 0.56 -1.83 -39.90
N CYS A 123 1.12 -2.96 -40.32
CA CYS A 123 0.70 -4.28 -39.91
C CYS A 123 1.92 -5.18 -39.69
N LEU A 124 2.01 -5.79 -38.51
CA LEU A 124 3.08 -6.73 -38.15
C LEU A 124 2.53 -8.14 -38.09
N VAL A 125 3.21 -9.09 -38.74
CA VAL A 125 2.80 -10.50 -38.74
C VAL A 125 4.04 -11.37 -38.56
N ASP A 126 4.03 -12.31 -37.62
CA ASP A 126 5.11 -13.31 -37.52
C ASP A 126 4.91 -14.38 -38.61
N ALA A 127 5.40 -14.07 -39.82
CA ALA A 127 5.18 -14.89 -41.00
C ALA A 127 5.75 -16.31 -40.85
N GLU A 128 6.87 -16.44 -40.13
CA GLU A 128 7.56 -17.72 -39.97
C GLU A 128 6.85 -18.63 -38.97
N ARG A 129 6.46 -18.10 -37.80
CA ARG A 129 5.66 -18.84 -36.81
C ARG A 129 4.32 -19.26 -37.39
N ILE A 130 3.64 -18.37 -38.09
CA ILE A 130 2.34 -18.67 -38.69
C ILE A 130 2.48 -19.71 -39.82
N ALA A 131 3.55 -19.65 -40.62
CA ALA A 131 3.82 -20.66 -41.64
C ALA A 131 4.09 -22.04 -41.03
N ARG A 132 4.83 -22.10 -39.90
CA ARG A 132 5.00 -23.34 -39.13
C ARG A 132 3.66 -23.88 -38.62
N ALA A 133 2.80 -23.04 -38.06
CA ALA A 133 1.45 -23.42 -37.65
C ALA A 133 0.58 -23.91 -38.83
N ALA A 134 0.77 -23.33 -40.01
CA ALA A 134 0.12 -23.79 -41.25
C ALA A 134 0.73 -25.08 -41.82
N GLY A 135 1.77 -25.65 -41.21
CA GLY A 135 2.35 -26.95 -41.55
C GLY A 135 3.62 -26.90 -42.41
N SER A 136 4.16 -25.72 -42.71
CA SER A 136 5.48 -25.58 -43.35
C SER A 136 6.06 -24.18 -43.18
N GLY A 137 7.22 -24.06 -42.53
CA GLY A 137 7.95 -22.78 -42.45
C GLY A 137 8.35 -22.21 -43.81
N ARG A 138 8.35 -23.01 -44.89
CA ARG A 138 8.63 -22.55 -46.27
C ARG A 138 7.49 -21.71 -46.87
N ALA A 139 6.32 -21.67 -46.23
CA ALA A 139 5.16 -20.91 -46.70
C ALA A 139 5.07 -19.49 -46.11
N ALA A 140 6.13 -18.97 -45.47
CA ALA A 140 6.14 -17.63 -44.87
C ALA A 140 5.80 -16.51 -45.87
N ASN A 141 6.24 -16.62 -47.11
CA ASN A 141 5.88 -15.69 -48.18
C ASN A 141 4.37 -15.72 -48.50
N ILE A 142 3.72 -16.88 -48.40
CA ILE A 142 2.28 -17.03 -48.61
C ILE A 142 1.48 -16.50 -47.41
N VAL A 143 2.02 -16.60 -46.19
CA VAL A 143 1.47 -15.89 -45.03
C VAL A 143 1.48 -14.37 -45.27
N MET A 144 2.60 -13.83 -45.75
CA MET A 144 2.70 -12.41 -46.09
C MET A 144 1.72 -11.99 -47.19
N LEU A 145 1.53 -12.83 -48.23
CA LEU A 145 0.52 -12.60 -49.27
C LEU A 145 -0.91 -12.64 -48.71
N GLY A 146 -1.18 -13.56 -47.79
CA GLY A 146 -2.43 -13.65 -47.04
C GLY A 146 -2.73 -12.38 -46.26
N ALA A 147 -1.75 -11.89 -45.49
CA ALA A 147 -1.85 -10.62 -44.78
C ALA A 147 -2.07 -9.43 -45.75
N ALA A 148 -1.33 -9.40 -46.86
CA ALA A 148 -1.44 -8.35 -47.88
C ALA A 148 -2.82 -8.32 -48.55
N SER A 149 -3.55 -9.44 -48.61
CA SER A 149 -4.88 -9.52 -49.22
C SER A 149 -5.94 -8.63 -48.56
N LEU A 150 -5.70 -8.08 -47.37
CA LEU A 150 -6.56 -7.07 -46.75
C LEU A 150 -6.40 -5.68 -47.37
N PHE A 151 -5.26 -5.43 -48.02
CA PHE A 151 -4.86 -4.12 -48.52
C PHE A 151 -4.78 -4.08 -50.06
N LEU A 152 -4.78 -5.25 -50.71
CA LEU A 152 -4.80 -5.39 -52.16
C LEU A 152 -6.22 -5.13 -52.70
N LYS A 153 -6.32 -4.46 -53.84
CA LYS A 153 -7.58 -4.22 -54.56
C LYS A 153 -7.99 -5.43 -55.44
N ILE A 154 -7.66 -6.65 -54.99
CA ILE A 154 -7.95 -7.94 -55.65
C ILE A 154 -8.73 -8.79 -54.64
N GLU A 155 -9.70 -9.59 -55.10
CA GLU A 155 -10.50 -10.41 -54.19
C GLU A 155 -9.61 -11.49 -53.53
N PRO A 156 -9.74 -11.73 -52.21
CA PRO A 156 -8.90 -12.71 -51.52
C PRO A 156 -9.01 -14.13 -52.09
N ARG A 157 -10.20 -14.49 -52.61
CA ARG A 157 -10.44 -15.79 -53.26
C ARG A 157 -9.59 -15.95 -54.53
N GLU A 158 -9.47 -14.89 -55.34
CA GLU A 158 -8.67 -14.89 -56.58
C GLU A 158 -7.18 -15.05 -56.27
N LEU A 159 -6.69 -14.40 -55.21
CA LEU A 159 -5.31 -14.56 -54.73
C LEU A 159 -5.07 -15.98 -54.19
N GLU A 160 -6.01 -16.53 -53.43
CA GLU A 160 -5.93 -17.91 -52.92
C GLU A 160 -5.94 -18.95 -54.06
N GLU A 161 -6.73 -18.72 -55.10
CA GLU A 161 -6.76 -19.55 -56.32
C GLU A 161 -5.45 -19.45 -57.12
N SER A 162 -4.88 -18.25 -57.25
CA SER A 162 -3.56 -18.06 -57.88
C SER A 162 -2.46 -18.83 -57.15
N VAL A 163 -2.48 -18.81 -55.81
CA VAL A 163 -1.58 -19.63 -54.97
C VAL A 163 -1.80 -21.11 -55.26
N ALA A 164 -3.05 -21.57 -55.30
CA ALA A 164 -3.36 -22.98 -55.57
C ALA A 164 -2.87 -23.44 -56.96
N GLN A 165 -3.09 -22.63 -58.00
CA GLN A 165 -2.62 -22.92 -59.36
C GLN A 165 -1.09 -23.00 -59.43
N ARG A 166 -0.39 -22.07 -58.76
CA ARG A 166 1.09 -22.06 -58.75
C ARG A 166 1.69 -23.32 -58.13
N PHE A 167 1.08 -23.82 -57.06
CA PHE A 167 1.56 -25.02 -56.37
C PHE A 167 0.89 -26.32 -56.85
N ALA A 168 0.02 -26.28 -57.88
CA ALA A 168 -0.70 -27.45 -58.37
C ALA A 168 0.24 -28.60 -58.78
N SER A 169 1.38 -28.27 -59.40
CA SER A 169 2.41 -29.23 -59.81
C SER A 169 3.19 -29.87 -58.64
N LYS A 170 3.03 -29.36 -57.41
CA LYS A 170 3.75 -29.81 -56.19
C LYS A 170 2.92 -30.76 -55.31
N GLY A 171 1.69 -31.10 -55.73
CA GLY A 171 0.82 -32.07 -55.08
C GLY A 171 -0.18 -31.47 -54.07
N ALA A 172 -1.30 -32.18 -53.86
CA ALA A 172 -2.45 -31.69 -53.11
C ALA A 172 -2.13 -31.23 -51.67
N ARG A 173 -1.22 -31.93 -50.98
CA ARG A 173 -0.78 -31.56 -49.62
C ARG A 173 -0.05 -30.22 -49.58
N VAL A 174 0.79 -29.92 -50.58
CA VAL A 174 1.53 -28.65 -50.66
C VAL A 174 0.58 -27.51 -51.00
N VAL A 175 -0.39 -27.74 -51.90
CA VAL A 175 -1.46 -26.78 -52.19
C VAL A 175 -2.23 -26.43 -50.92
N GLU A 176 -2.67 -27.41 -50.15
CA GLU A 176 -3.46 -27.17 -48.94
C GLU A 176 -2.67 -26.44 -47.84
N VAL A 177 -1.40 -26.78 -47.64
CA VAL A 177 -0.52 -26.06 -46.70
C VAL A 177 -0.40 -24.58 -47.07
N ASN A 178 -0.26 -24.25 -48.35
CA ASN A 178 -0.16 -22.86 -48.81
C ASN A 178 -1.51 -22.13 -48.74
N ARG A 179 -2.64 -22.79 -49.04
CA ARG A 179 -3.98 -22.20 -48.82
C ARG A 179 -4.22 -21.90 -47.35
N ARG A 180 -3.82 -22.81 -46.46
CA ARG A 180 -3.89 -22.61 -45.01
C ARG A 180 -2.99 -21.46 -44.55
N ALA A 181 -1.75 -21.39 -45.04
CA ALA A 181 -0.83 -20.30 -44.75
C ALA A 181 -1.39 -18.93 -45.20
N PHE A 182 -2.01 -18.87 -46.38
CA PHE A 182 -2.68 -17.66 -46.88
C PHE A 182 -3.81 -17.22 -45.94
N ARG A 183 -4.71 -18.14 -45.55
CA ARG A 183 -5.82 -17.83 -44.64
C ARG A 183 -5.34 -17.41 -43.26
N PHE A 184 -4.35 -18.10 -42.69
CA PHE A 184 -3.81 -17.75 -41.38
C PHE A 184 -3.14 -16.37 -41.40
N GLY A 185 -2.41 -16.04 -42.46
CA GLY A 185 -1.83 -14.71 -42.63
C GLY A 185 -2.88 -13.61 -42.71
N ARG A 186 -3.96 -13.85 -43.46
CA ARG A 186 -5.10 -12.92 -43.54
C ARG A 186 -5.76 -12.72 -42.17
N ASN A 187 -6.03 -13.80 -41.46
CA ASN A 187 -6.67 -13.75 -40.14
C ASN A 187 -5.78 -13.07 -39.09
N ALA A 188 -4.48 -13.34 -39.09
CA ALA A 188 -3.53 -12.68 -38.20
C ALA A 188 -3.45 -11.18 -38.45
N ALA A 189 -3.43 -10.75 -39.72
CA ALA A 189 -3.44 -9.33 -40.08
C ALA A 189 -4.77 -8.66 -39.69
N GLN A 190 -5.90 -9.34 -39.85
CA GLN A 190 -7.21 -8.81 -39.45
C GLN A 190 -7.32 -8.69 -37.92
N ALA A 191 -6.82 -9.67 -37.17
CA ALA A 191 -6.70 -9.60 -35.71
C ALA A 191 -5.79 -8.45 -35.27
N TYR A 192 -4.69 -8.21 -35.99
CA TYR A 192 -3.76 -7.10 -35.71
C TYR A 192 -4.43 -5.74 -35.85
N LEU A 193 -5.11 -5.51 -36.97
CA LEU A 193 -5.83 -4.26 -37.20
C LEU A 193 -6.96 -4.07 -36.18
N SER A 194 -7.72 -5.12 -35.88
CA SER A 194 -8.77 -5.07 -34.86
C SER A 194 -8.22 -4.74 -33.48
N GLY A 195 -7.06 -5.28 -33.10
CA GLY A 195 -6.41 -4.95 -31.83
C GLY A 195 -5.97 -3.49 -31.75
N LEU A 196 -5.43 -2.93 -32.83
CA LEU A 196 -5.09 -1.51 -32.91
C LEU A 196 -6.35 -0.62 -32.84
N GLU A 197 -7.41 -0.98 -33.56
CA GLU A 197 -8.71 -0.27 -33.53
C GLU A 197 -9.36 -0.31 -32.14
N ARG A 198 -9.15 -1.41 -31.40
CA ARG A 198 -9.59 -1.57 -30.01
C ARG A 198 -8.62 -0.95 -29.00
N GLY A 199 -7.67 -0.11 -29.46
CA GLY A 199 -6.83 0.76 -28.64
C GLY A 199 -5.43 0.22 -28.31
N GLY A 200 -5.07 -0.95 -28.84
CA GLY A 200 -3.84 -1.65 -28.48
C GLY A 200 -2.61 -1.00 -29.07
N THR A 201 -1.49 -1.03 -28.33
CA THR A 201 -0.20 -0.70 -28.92
C THR A 201 0.25 -1.81 -29.87
N SER A 202 1.04 -1.45 -30.88
CA SER A 202 1.64 -2.40 -31.83
C SER A 202 2.34 -3.59 -31.17
N VAL A 203 2.93 -3.35 -29.99
CA VAL A 203 3.64 -4.35 -29.19
C VAL A 203 2.64 -5.28 -28.49
N ALA A 204 1.64 -4.74 -27.79
CA ALA A 204 0.64 -5.53 -27.08
C ALA A 204 -0.18 -6.42 -28.02
N VAL A 205 -0.59 -5.86 -29.16
CA VAL A 205 -1.37 -6.58 -30.17
C VAL A 205 -0.54 -7.68 -30.82
N ARG A 206 0.75 -7.43 -31.12
CA ARG A 206 1.67 -8.46 -31.65
C ARG A 206 1.80 -9.63 -30.68
N HIS A 207 2.12 -9.36 -29.41
CA HIS A 207 2.29 -10.41 -28.41
C HIS A 207 1.01 -11.22 -28.22
N TRP A 208 -0.16 -10.56 -28.20
CA TRP A 208 -1.44 -11.26 -28.14
C TRP A 208 -1.63 -12.22 -29.33
N ILE A 209 -1.36 -11.77 -30.56
CA ILE A 209 -1.45 -12.63 -31.75
C ILE A 209 -0.46 -13.80 -31.70
N GLU A 210 0.70 -13.60 -31.08
CA GLU A 210 1.70 -14.65 -30.87
C GLU A 210 1.19 -15.76 -29.93
N THR A 211 0.25 -15.46 -29.02
CA THR A 211 -0.42 -16.46 -28.17
C THR A 211 -1.50 -17.27 -28.88
N LEU A 212 -1.99 -16.82 -30.05
CA LEU A 212 -3.06 -17.52 -30.76
C LEU A 212 -2.57 -18.87 -31.30
N SER A 213 -3.30 -19.94 -30.95
CA SER A 213 -3.06 -21.29 -31.47
C SER A 213 -3.44 -21.41 -32.96
N ALA A 214 -2.97 -22.48 -33.61
CA ALA A 214 -3.33 -22.79 -34.99
C ALA A 214 -4.84 -22.91 -35.18
N ASP A 215 -5.57 -23.42 -34.19
CA ASP A 215 -7.04 -23.55 -34.23
C ASP A 215 -7.74 -22.19 -34.19
N HIS A 216 -7.19 -21.22 -33.45
CA HIS A 216 -7.72 -19.86 -33.43
C HIS A 216 -7.52 -19.16 -34.78
N LEU A 217 -6.35 -19.32 -35.39
CA LEU A 217 -6.03 -18.76 -36.71
C LEU A 217 -6.78 -19.47 -37.86
N ALA A 218 -7.26 -20.69 -37.65
CA ALA A 218 -8.00 -21.47 -38.64
C ALA A 218 -9.50 -21.13 -38.75
N ARG A 219 -10.03 -20.32 -37.83
CA ARG A 219 -11.45 -19.95 -37.82
C ARG A 219 -11.80 -19.07 -39.03
N PRO A 220 -13.04 -19.14 -39.55
CA PRO A 220 -13.50 -18.29 -40.66
C PRO A 220 -13.48 -16.81 -40.33
N GLU A 221 -13.75 -16.48 -39.07
CA GLU A 221 -13.63 -15.14 -38.50
C GLU A 221 -12.54 -15.17 -37.42
N PRO A 222 -11.59 -14.22 -37.43
CA PRO A 222 -10.59 -14.13 -36.38
C PRO A 222 -11.27 -13.84 -35.03
N PRO A 223 -10.69 -14.29 -33.91
CA PRO A 223 -11.21 -13.94 -32.59
C PRO A 223 -11.22 -12.43 -32.40
N ASP A 224 -12.30 -11.93 -31.78
CA ASP A 224 -12.41 -10.54 -31.37
C ASP A 224 -11.20 -10.15 -30.51
N ALA A 225 -10.46 -9.14 -30.94
CA ALA A 225 -9.37 -8.62 -30.13
C ALA A 225 -9.92 -8.11 -28.79
N PRO A 226 -9.22 -8.31 -27.66
CA PRO A 226 -9.65 -7.71 -26.41
C PRO A 226 -9.69 -6.18 -26.56
N VAL A 227 -10.50 -5.51 -25.76
CA VAL A 227 -10.45 -4.05 -25.68
C VAL A 227 -9.13 -3.69 -24.99
N PHE A 228 -8.27 -3.00 -25.71
CA PHE A 228 -6.99 -2.49 -25.22
C PHE A 228 -7.15 -0.99 -24.97
N ASP A 229 -7.99 -0.60 -24.02
CA ASP A 229 -8.35 0.81 -23.85
C ASP A 229 -7.13 1.65 -23.36
N PRO A 230 -6.65 2.66 -24.12
CA PRO A 230 -5.55 3.53 -23.70
C PRO A 230 -5.99 4.63 -22.72
N ALA A 231 -7.30 4.86 -22.55
CA ALA A 231 -7.88 5.59 -21.44
C ALA A 231 -8.13 4.67 -20.21
N GLN A 232 -8.15 3.35 -20.40
CA GLN A 232 -7.71 2.39 -19.39
C GLN A 232 -6.17 2.37 -19.30
N THR A 233 -5.59 3.53 -19.05
CA THR A 233 -4.61 3.62 -17.94
C THR A 233 -5.36 3.39 -16.62
N GLY A 234 -6.01 2.23 -16.52
CA GLY A 234 -6.96 1.93 -15.46
C GLY A 234 -6.26 1.82 -14.12
N GLU A 235 -7.05 1.98 -13.06
CA GLU A 235 -6.74 1.51 -11.72
C GLU A 235 -6.61 -0.04 -11.76
N GLY A 236 -5.48 -0.59 -12.25
CA GLY A 236 -5.21 -2.03 -12.22
C GLY A 236 -4.45 -2.61 -13.42
N LEU A 237 -4.26 -3.94 -13.39
CA LEU A 237 -3.70 -4.74 -14.48
C LEU A 237 -4.71 -4.92 -15.62
N THR A 238 -4.25 -4.95 -16.87
CA THR A 238 -5.09 -5.34 -18.01
C THR A 238 -5.55 -6.80 -17.87
N GLY A 239 -6.60 -7.18 -18.61
CA GLY A 239 -7.08 -8.57 -18.62
C GLY A 239 -6.02 -9.58 -19.09
N ALA A 240 -5.20 -9.19 -20.08
CA ALA A 240 -4.12 -10.03 -20.58
C ALA A 240 -2.98 -10.20 -19.56
N GLU A 241 -2.56 -9.10 -18.91
CA GLU A 241 -1.55 -9.14 -17.85
C GLU A 241 -2.04 -9.98 -16.66
N SER A 242 -3.28 -9.78 -16.23
CA SER A 242 -3.89 -10.54 -15.13
C SER A 242 -3.91 -12.04 -15.44
N HIS A 243 -4.35 -12.42 -16.64
CA HIS A 243 -4.41 -13.83 -17.03
C HIS A 243 -3.03 -14.47 -17.13
N ALA A 244 -2.03 -13.76 -17.66
CA ALA A 244 -0.66 -14.26 -17.76
C ALA A 244 -0.03 -14.49 -16.38
N VAL A 245 -0.21 -13.54 -15.44
CA VAL A 245 0.25 -13.70 -14.06
C VAL A 245 -0.48 -14.87 -13.40
N GLU A 246 -1.80 -14.95 -13.53
CA GLU A 246 -2.61 -16.03 -12.95
C GLU A 246 -2.17 -17.41 -13.41
N ASN A 247 -1.90 -17.60 -14.71
CA ASN A 247 -1.37 -18.87 -15.22
C ASN A 247 -0.02 -19.25 -14.60
N ALA A 248 0.88 -18.27 -14.41
CA ALA A 248 2.16 -18.53 -13.76
C ALA A 248 1.99 -18.93 -12.29
N LEU A 249 1.06 -18.29 -11.57
CA LEU A 249 0.73 -18.64 -10.18
C LEU A 249 0.10 -20.04 -10.10
N LEU A 250 -0.86 -20.35 -10.97
CA LEU A 250 -1.54 -21.65 -11.02
C LEU A 250 -0.55 -22.79 -11.26
N GLN A 251 0.33 -22.64 -12.24
CA GLN A 251 1.34 -23.66 -12.54
C GLN A 251 2.24 -23.94 -11.33
N ALA A 252 2.77 -22.90 -10.68
CA ALA A 252 3.63 -23.06 -9.51
C ALA A 252 2.88 -23.65 -8.30
N TYR A 253 1.60 -23.30 -8.14
CA TYR A 253 0.74 -23.83 -7.07
C TYR A 253 0.40 -25.30 -7.26
N GLU A 254 0.03 -25.73 -8.46
CA GLU A 254 -0.22 -27.13 -8.81
C GLU A 254 1.04 -27.98 -8.59
N GLU A 255 2.21 -27.43 -8.90
CA GLU A 255 3.52 -28.05 -8.65
C GLU A 255 3.99 -27.95 -7.17
N HIS A 256 3.21 -27.36 -6.27
CA HIS A 256 3.52 -27.18 -4.83
C HIS A 256 4.88 -26.52 -4.56
N ARG A 257 5.26 -25.53 -5.37
CA ARG A 257 6.55 -24.84 -5.31
C ARG A 257 6.41 -23.31 -5.30
N PRO A 258 7.44 -22.57 -4.88
CA PRO A 258 7.51 -21.14 -5.15
C PRO A 258 7.68 -20.86 -6.65
N LEU A 259 7.50 -19.60 -7.04
CA LEU A 259 7.90 -19.11 -8.36
C LEU A 259 9.43 -19.08 -8.43
N PHE A 260 9.98 -19.56 -9.53
CA PHE A 260 11.39 -19.43 -9.85
C PHE A 260 11.70 -18.02 -10.38
N GLU A 261 12.97 -17.64 -10.30
CA GLU A 261 13.42 -16.29 -10.65
C GLU A 261 13.06 -15.86 -12.08
N HIS A 262 13.13 -16.78 -13.06
CA HIS A 262 12.75 -16.48 -14.44
C HIS A 262 11.23 -16.26 -14.62
N GLU A 263 10.40 -16.91 -13.80
CA GLU A 263 8.95 -16.66 -13.78
C GLU A 263 8.64 -15.31 -13.12
N VAL A 264 9.41 -14.92 -12.09
CA VAL A 264 9.34 -13.56 -11.52
C VAL A 264 9.74 -12.52 -12.55
N TYR A 265 10.82 -12.74 -13.33
CA TYR A 265 11.20 -11.86 -14.42
C TYR A 265 10.08 -11.69 -15.46
N GLN A 266 9.42 -12.80 -15.84
CA GLN A 266 8.27 -12.75 -16.75
C GLN A 266 7.13 -11.93 -16.16
N ILE A 267 6.74 -12.16 -14.90
CA ILE A 267 5.69 -11.40 -14.22
C ILE A 267 6.01 -9.91 -14.20
N VAL A 268 7.22 -9.55 -13.75
CA VAL A 268 7.64 -8.14 -13.63
C VAL A 268 7.71 -7.45 -15.00
N GLN A 269 8.15 -8.16 -16.05
CA GLN A 269 8.16 -7.66 -17.43
C GLN A 269 6.75 -7.45 -17.99
N LEU A 270 5.80 -8.33 -17.63
CA LEU A 270 4.41 -8.23 -18.07
C LEU A 270 3.70 -7.03 -17.44
N VAL A 271 3.89 -6.80 -16.14
CA VAL A 271 3.10 -5.81 -15.39
C VAL A 271 3.72 -4.43 -15.28
N GLY A 272 5.01 -4.30 -15.59
CA GLY A 272 5.72 -3.04 -15.63
C GLY A 272 6.69 -3.08 -16.80
N ALA A 273 6.82 -1.99 -17.55
CA ALA A 273 7.78 -1.83 -18.64
C ALA A 273 9.25 -1.82 -18.14
N ILE A 274 9.63 -2.89 -17.43
CA ILE A 274 10.90 -3.21 -16.84
C ILE A 274 11.53 -4.24 -17.76
N SER A 275 12.76 -4.02 -18.18
CA SER A 275 13.47 -4.94 -19.07
C SER A 275 14.30 -5.90 -18.23
N PRO A 276 13.85 -7.14 -17.98
CA PRO A 276 14.69 -8.13 -17.34
C PRO A 276 15.97 -8.34 -18.16
N PRO A 277 17.08 -8.74 -17.51
CA PRO A 277 18.28 -9.12 -18.23
C PRO A 277 17.95 -10.25 -19.21
N LEU A 278 18.67 -10.32 -20.33
CA LEU A 278 18.53 -11.49 -21.22
C LEU A 278 18.82 -12.74 -20.39
N HIS A 279 17.93 -13.72 -20.46
CA HIS A 279 18.06 -14.93 -19.66
C HIS A 279 17.53 -16.15 -20.40
N VAL A 280 18.08 -17.31 -20.05
CA VAL A 280 17.65 -18.62 -20.54
C VAL A 280 17.64 -19.57 -19.37
N PHE A 281 16.48 -20.16 -19.09
CA PHE A 281 16.37 -21.25 -18.12
C PHE A 281 16.64 -22.58 -18.83
N LEU A 282 17.55 -23.37 -18.27
CA LEU A 282 17.93 -24.69 -18.77
C LEU A 282 17.58 -25.73 -17.71
N LYS A 283 16.78 -26.73 -18.07
CA LYS A 283 16.58 -27.91 -17.23
C LYS A 283 17.89 -28.69 -17.13
N PRO A 284 18.03 -29.62 -16.17
CA PRO A 284 19.30 -30.29 -15.94
C PRO A 284 19.78 -31.14 -17.13
N GLU A 285 18.86 -31.54 -18.00
CA GLU A 285 19.12 -32.26 -19.27
C GLU A 285 19.28 -31.35 -20.49
N ASP A 286 19.00 -30.05 -20.38
CA ASP A 286 19.08 -29.10 -21.50
C ASP A 286 20.52 -28.61 -21.70
N LEU A 287 20.85 -28.29 -22.96
CA LEU A 287 22.13 -27.67 -23.33
C LEU A 287 21.90 -26.28 -23.88
N ILE A 288 22.73 -25.32 -23.46
CA ILE A 288 22.81 -24.03 -24.14
C ILE A 288 23.42 -24.24 -25.52
N SER A 289 22.88 -23.59 -26.56
CA SER A 289 23.46 -23.55 -27.90
C SER A 289 24.46 -22.40 -28.05
N GLU A 290 25.37 -22.51 -29.03
CA GLU A 290 26.28 -21.39 -29.38
C GLU A 290 25.49 -20.16 -29.83
N GLU A 291 24.40 -20.35 -30.57
CA GLU A 291 23.53 -19.28 -31.03
C GLU A 291 22.81 -18.57 -29.87
N GLN A 292 22.35 -19.32 -28.87
CA GLN A 292 21.77 -18.73 -27.65
C GLN A 292 22.81 -17.96 -26.86
N LEU A 293 24.00 -18.52 -26.66
CA LEU A 293 25.07 -17.85 -25.91
C LEU A 293 25.57 -16.59 -26.62
N ALA A 294 25.62 -16.59 -27.95
CA ALA A 294 26.05 -15.44 -28.76
C ALA A 294 25.13 -14.21 -28.60
N GLN A 295 23.86 -14.42 -28.23
CA GLN A 295 22.90 -13.32 -28.01
C GLN A 295 23.19 -12.53 -26.72
N PHE A 296 23.88 -13.12 -25.74
CA PHE A 296 24.22 -12.43 -24.49
C PHE A 296 25.24 -11.32 -24.75
N PRO A 297 25.01 -10.09 -24.26
CA PRO A 297 25.95 -8.99 -24.45
C PRO A 297 27.17 -9.10 -23.52
N GLY A 298 28.24 -8.38 -23.86
CA GLY A 298 29.49 -8.35 -23.08
C GLY A 298 30.27 -9.67 -23.10
N ASP A 299 31.25 -9.76 -22.22
CA ASP A 299 32.27 -10.83 -22.23
C ASP A 299 32.02 -11.90 -21.16
N LYS A 300 30.91 -11.80 -20.42
CA LYS A 300 30.56 -12.65 -19.28
C LYS A 300 29.07 -12.96 -19.25
N VAL A 301 28.73 -14.10 -18.67
CA VAL A 301 27.37 -14.48 -18.27
C VAL A 301 27.36 -14.84 -16.79
N VAL A 302 26.19 -14.77 -16.18
CA VAL A 302 25.95 -15.18 -14.79
C VAL A 302 25.17 -16.50 -14.82
N LEU A 303 25.66 -17.51 -14.11
CA LEU A 303 24.94 -18.76 -13.91
C LEU A 303 24.35 -18.77 -12.50
N LYS A 304 23.05 -19.05 -12.40
CA LYS A 304 22.32 -19.12 -11.13
C LYS A 304 21.63 -20.47 -11.00
N ILE A 305 21.81 -21.12 -9.86
CA ILE A 305 21.16 -22.41 -9.60
C ILE A 305 19.68 -22.17 -9.33
N VAL A 306 18.81 -22.98 -9.93
CA VAL A 306 17.36 -22.93 -9.70
C VAL A 306 16.95 -24.14 -8.87
N SER A 307 16.52 -23.89 -7.65
CA SER A 307 16.07 -24.90 -6.71
C SER A 307 14.96 -24.33 -5.82
N PRO A 308 13.88 -25.10 -5.53
CA PRO A 308 12.86 -24.68 -4.58
C PRO A 308 13.39 -24.58 -3.13
N GLN A 309 14.54 -25.19 -2.82
CA GLN A 309 15.11 -25.27 -1.48
C GLN A 309 16.19 -24.21 -1.21
N LEU A 310 16.74 -23.57 -2.25
CA LEU A 310 17.81 -22.58 -2.15
C LEU A 310 17.28 -21.16 -2.32
N THR A 311 16.74 -20.57 -1.25
CA THR A 311 16.19 -19.20 -1.26
C THR A 311 17.25 -18.11 -1.20
N HIS A 312 18.40 -18.32 -0.55
CA HIS A 312 19.53 -17.37 -0.50
C HIS A 312 20.70 -17.89 -1.34
N LYS A 313 20.61 -17.68 -2.65
CA LYS A 313 21.53 -18.29 -3.63
C LYS A 313 22.98 -17.84 -3.43
N SER A 314 23.22 -16.57 -3.16
CA SER A 314 24.59 -16.03 -2.97
C SER A 314 25.30 -16.70 -1.79
N ASP A 315 24.61 -16.91 -0.67
CA ASP A 315 25.17 -17.55 0.52
C ASP A 315 25.43 -19.05 0.32
N ALA A 316 24.60 -19.69 -0.51
CA ALA A 316 24.74 -21.09 -0.90
C ALA A 316 25.76 -21.33 -2.03
N GLN A 317 26.53 -20.31 -2.45
CA GLN A 317 27.40 -20.35 -3.64
C GLN A 317 26.65 -20.70 -4.94
N GLY A 318 25.36 -20.42 -4.99
CA GLY A 318 24.42 -20.66 -6.08
C GLY A 318 24.41 -19.57 -7.17
N VAL A 319 25.43 -18.70 -7.21
CA VAL A 319 25.66 -17.70 -8.27
C VAL A 319 27.13 -17.69 -8.67
N ILE A 320 27.45 -17.83 -9.95
CA ILE A 320 28.81 -17.73 -10.48
C ILE A 320 28.88 -16.87 -11.75
N PHE A 321 30.01 -16.19 -11.94
CA PHE A 321 30.31 -15.39 -13.12
C PHE A 321 31.25 -16.16 -14.05
N VAL A 322 30.86 -16.34 -15.31
CA VAL A 322 31.60 -17.16 -16.27
C VAL A 322 31.93 -16.34 -17.50
N PRO A 323 33.18 -16.38 -18.02
CA PRO A 323 33.50 -15.79 -19.32
C PRO A 323 32.58 -16.35 -20.41
N LYS A 324 32.09 -15.50 -21.31
CA LYS A 324 31.18 -15.86 -22.40
C LYS A 324 31.91 -16.62 -23.50
N ARG A 325 32.34 -17.83 -23.18
CA ARG A 325 32.93 -18.81 -24.08
C ARG A 325 32.14 -20.11 -23.98
N TYR A 326 31.69 -20.62 -25.12
CA TYR A 326 30.79 -21.77 -25.19
C TYR A 326 31.30 -23.00 -24.45
N ASP A 327 32.58 -23.35 -24.64
CA ASP A 327 33.26 -24.46 -23.97
C ASP A 327 33.25 -24.33 -22.44
N LEU A 328 33.54 -23.12 -21.94
CA LEU A 328 33.57 -22.84 -20.50
C LEU A 328 32.18 -22.81 -19.89
N VAL A 329 31.24 -22.11 -20.49
CA VAL A 329 29.86 -21.98 -19.97
C VAL A 329 29.22 -23.35 -19.85
N ARG A 330 29.35 -24.21 -20.86
CA ARG A 330 28.81 -25.58 -20.81
C ARG A 330 29.44 -26.41 -19.70
N ALA A 331 30.77 -26.40 -19.61
CA ALA A 331 31.49 -27.16 -18.60
C ALA A 331 31.23 -26.66 -17.16
N GLU A 332 30.95 -25.37 -16.98
CA GLU A 332 30.56 -24.81 -15.68
C GLU A 332 29.10 -25.15 -15.34
N ILE A 333 28.16 -25.16 -16.30
CA ILE A 333 26.76 -25.58 -16.04
C ILE A 333 26.73 -27.00 -15.46
N ASP A 334 27.42 -27.96 -16.08
CA ASP A 334 27.47 -29.35 -15.63
C ASP A 334 28.02 -29.47 -14.19
N ARG A 335 29.19 -28.84 -13.95
CA ARG A 335 29.82 -28.81 -12.62
C ARG A 335 28.96 -28.12 -11.57
N PHE A 336 28.23 -27.09 -11.97
CA PHE A 336 27.41 -26.30 -11.08
C PHE A 336 26.17 -27.06 -10.63
N ILE A 337 25.52 -27.80 -11.54
CA ILE A 337 24.42 -28.71 -11.22
C ILE A 337 24.89 -29.83 -10.29
N GLU A 338 26.00 -30.50 -10.62
CA GLU A 338 26.52 -31.64 -9.86
C GLU A 338 26.87 -31.24 -8.42
N ARG A 339 27.52 -30.09 -8.23
CA ARG A 339 27.87 -29.57 -6.90
C ARG A 339 26.65 -29.37 -6.00
N HIS A 340 25.53 -28.91 -6.54
CA HIS A 340 24.34 -28.56 -5.75
C HIS A 340 23.37 -29.73 -5.58
N ARG A 341 23.35 -30.69 -6.50
CA ARG A 341 22.52 -31.91 -6.39
C ARG A 341 22.78 -32.73 -5.14
N ALA A 342 23.98 -32.63 -4.56
CA ALA A 342 24.30 -33.30 -3.31
C ALA A 342 23.52 -32.77 -2.10
N ASN A 343 23.09 -31.50 -2.14
CA ASN A 343 22.53 -30.79 -0.99
C ASN A 343 21.12 -30.22 -1.24
N ALA A 344 20.65 -30.18 -2.49
CA ALA A 344 19.34 -29.64 -2.85
C ALA A 344 18.77 -30.26 -4.13
N GLU A 345 17.45 -30.21 -4.28
CA GLU A 345 16.77 -30.53 -5.53
C GLU A 345 17.06 -29.44 -6.57
N VAL A 346 17.86 -29.76 -7.59
CA VAL A 346 18.21 -28.83 -8.68
C VAL A 346 17.22 -29.00 -9.82
N ARG A 347 16.45 -27.95 -10.11
CA ARG A 347 15.49 -27.90 -11.23
C ARG A 347 16.11 -27.36 -12.52
N GLY A 348 17.31 -26.78 -12.45
CA GLY A 348 18.03 -26.30 -13.61
C GLY A 348 19.05 -25.21 -13.29
N VAL A 349 19.58 -24.59 -14.33
CA VAL A 349 20.45 -23.41 -14.27
C VAL A 349 19.82 -22.29 -15.07
N LEU A 350 19.77 -21.10 -14.48
CA LEU A 350 19.39 -19.88 -15.16
C LEU A 350 20.67 -19.18 -15.65
N VAL A 351 20.84 -19.08 -16.96
CA VAL A 351 21.90 -18.31 -17.61
C VAL A 351 21.39 -16.90 -17.81
N VAL A 352 22.07 -15.90 -17.24
CA VAL A 352 21.63 -14.50 -17.21
C VAL A 352 22.72 -13.59 -17.76
N GLU A 353 22.30 -12.54 -18.47
CA GLU A 353 23.16 -11.43 -18.86
C GLU A 353 23.90 -10.85 -17.65
N PHE A 354 25.21 -10.64 -17.81
CA PHE A 354 25.97 -9.85 -16.85
C PHE A 354 25.67 -8.36 -17.06
N VAL A 355 24.91 -7.76 -16.14
CA VAL A 355 24.57 -6.34 -16.19
C VAL A 355 25.73 -5.53 -15.64
N GLU A 356 26.50 -4.87 -16.52
CA GLU A 356 27.58 -3.98 -16.12
C GLU A 356 27.04 -2.79 -15.34
N GLN A 357 27.41 -2.70 -14.06
CA GLN A 357 27.13 -1.54 -13.23
C GLN A 357 28.24 -0.49 -13.43
N ALA A 358 27.86 0.75 -13.76
CA ALA A 358 28.81 1.85 -13.87
C ALA A 358 29.39 2.20 -12.49
N ALA A 359 30.54 1.60 -12.17
CA ALA A 359 31.34 1.71 -10.94
C ALA A 359 30.64 1.20 -9.65
N SER A 360 31.36 0.35 -8.91
CA SER A 360 31.02 -0.07 -7.55
C SER A 360 30.89 1.14 -6.64
N GLY A 361 29.70 1.36 -6.08
CA GLY A 361 29.41 2.51 -5.22
C GLY A 361 28.13 2.30 -4.42
N PHE A 362 28.14 2.83 -3.20
CA PHE A 362 27.04 2.77 -2.25
C PHE A 362 25.72 3.33 -2.81
N GLY A 363 24.61 2.64 -2.56
CA GLY A 363 23.25 3.15 -2.82
C GLY A 363 22.83 3.24 -4.29
N ARG A 364 23.41 2.39 -5.16
CA ARG A 364 23.08 2.34 -6.60
C ARG A 364 22.15 1.20 -6.99
N GLU A 365 21.49 0.58 -6.02
CA GLU A 365 20.55 -0.52 -6.20
C GLU A 365 19.25 -0.16 -5.49
N LEU A 366 18.12 -0.63 -6.04
CA LEU A 366 16.78 -0.41 -5.48
C LEU A 366 16.18 -1.76 -5.09
N PHE A 367 15.55 -1.83 -3.93
CA PHE A 367 14.69 -2.94 -3.54
C PHE A 367 13.23 -2.51 -3.73
N VAL A 368 12.40 -3.39 -4.30
CA VAL A 368 10.92 -3.25 -4.27
C VAL A 368 10.31 -4.61 -3.99
N GLY A 369 9.37 -4.66 -3.05
CA GLY A 369 8.68 -5.87 -2.68
C GLY A 369 7.23 -5.62 -2.27
N ILE A 370 6.39 -6.62 -2.49
CA ILE A 370 5.01 -6.68 -2.02
C ILE A 370 4.80 -7.91 -1.16
N ARG A 371 3.98 -7.80 -0.13
CA ARG A 371 3.61 -8.94 0.71
C ARG A 371 2.18 -8.83 1.20
N ALA A 372 1.52 -9.98 1.33
CA ALA A 372 0.22 -10.11 1.94
C ALA A 372 0.36 -10.38 3.44
N THR A 373 0.18 -9.34 4.25
CA THR A 373 0.13 -9.43 5.71
C THR A 373 -1.23 -9.90 6.22
N ARG A 374 -1.26 -10.45 7.43
CA ARG A 374 -2.49 -10.89 8.08
C ARG A 374 -3.37 -9.71 8.47
N GLU A 375 -2.77 -8.67 9.08
CA GLU A 375 -3.49 -7.57 9.72
C GLU A 375 -3.86 -6.45 8.73
N PHE A 376 -2.99 -6.17 7.77
CA PHE A 376 -3.13 -5.03 6.85
C PHE A 376 -3.40 -5.44 5.41
N GLY A 377 -3.42 -6.74 5.10
CA GLY A 377 -3.54 -7.23 3.74
C GLY A 377 -2.29 -6.89 2.90
N PRO A 378 -2.46 -6.45 1.64
CA PRO A 378 -1.34 -6.20 0.75
C PRO A 378 -0.53 -4.97 1.19
N VAL A 379 0.79 -5.10 1.23
CA VAL A 379 1.74 -4.04 1.61
C VAL A 379 2.82 -3.96 0.55
N ILE A 380 3.23 -2.75 0.19
CA ILE A 380 4.41 -2.48 -0.64
C ILE A 380 5.54 -1.88 0.19
N ALA A 381 6.77 -2.26 -0.13
CA ALA A 381 8.00 -1.68 0.43
C ALA A 381 8.99 -1.35 -0.68
N ALA A 382 9.70 -0.22 -0.56
CA ALA A 382 10.78 0.16 -1.47
C ALA A 382 11.90 0.92 -0.75
N GLY A 383 13.15 0.65 -1.08
CA GLY A 383 14.32 1.25 -0.41
C GLY A 383 15.62 1.01 -1.16
N LEU A 384 16.76 1.24 -0.50
CA LEU A 384 18.06 0.81 -1.05
C LEU A 384 18.05 -0.71 -1.24
N GLY A 385 18.65 -1.20 -2.31
CA GLY A 385 18.80 -2.63 -2.62
C GLY A 385 20.24 -3.11 -2.44
N GLY A 386 20.42 -4.44 -2.47
CA GLY A 386 21.74 -5.08 -2.37
C GLY A 386 22.09 -5.57 -0.96
N VAL A 387 23.24 -6.23 -0.83
CA VAL A 387 23.67 -6.94 0.40
C VAL A 387 23.86 -6.03 1.61
N ASP A 388 24.24 -4.76 1.40
CA ASP A 388 24.44 -3.80 2.49
C ASP A 388 23.11 -3.22 3.05
N THR A 389 21.99 -3.49 2.38
CA THR A 389 20.66 -2.95 2.73
C THR A 389 20.18 -3.39 4.09
N GLU A 390 20.31 -4.69 4.42
CA GLU A 390 19.83 -5.22 5.70
C GLU A 390 20.57 -4.58 6.87
N TYR A 391 21.87 -4.37 6.72
CA TYR A 391 22.69 -3.68 7.71
C TYR A 391 22.25 -2.22 7.89
N LEU A 392 22.02 -1.49 6.80
CA LEU A 392 21.60 -0.09 6.85
C LEU A 392 20.19 0.06 7.41
N ALA A 393 19.24 -0.79 6.98
CA ALA A 393 17.88 -0.81 7.50
C ALA A 393 17.86 -1.06 9.01
N ALA A 394 18.74 -1.94 9.52
CA ALA A 394 18.87 -2.21 10.95
C ALA A 394 19.52 -1.07 11.76
N LYS A 395 20.32 -0.19 11.11
CA LYS A 395 21.02 0.93 11.78
C LYS A 395 20.34 2.28 11.59
N MET A 396 19.49 2.42 10.59
CA MET A 396 18.75 3.65 10.29
C MET A 396 17.41 3.71 11.02
N ARG A 397 16.85 4.92 11.11
CA ARG A 397 15.51 5.10 11.69
C ARG A 397 14.47 4.43 10.79
N PRO A 398 13.42 3.80 11.37
CA PRO A 398 12.29 3.30 10.59
C PRO A 398 11.71 4.38 9.67
N GLY A 399 11.37 4.02 8.43
CA GLY A 399 10.83 4.94 7.43
C GLY A 399 11.85 5.79 6.66
N LEU A 400 13.09 5.92 7.15
CA LEU A 400 14.14 6.72 6.47
C LEU A 400 14.88 5.92 5.39
N ALA A 401 15.07 4.62 5.61
CA ALA A 401 15.75 3.71 4.69
C ALA A 401 14.81 3.04 3.68
N VAL A 402 13.57 2.77 4.10
CA VAL A 402 12.57 2.00 3.33
C VAL A 402 11.20 2.67 3.50
N ALA A 403 10.58 3.04 2.39
CA ALA A 403 9.18 3.44 2.35
C ALA A 403 8.31 2.19 2.43
N LYS A 404 7.31 2.18 3.33
CA LYS A 404 6.33 1.10 3.48
C LYS A 404 4.92 1.70 3.46
N ALA A 405 3.99 1.06 2.76
CA ALA A 405 2.60 1.48 2.71
C ALA A 405 1.66 0.29 2.48
N VAL A 406 0.44 0.39 3.00
CA VAL A 406 -0.62 -0.58 2.72
C VAL A 406 -1.14 -0.34 1.32
N ALA A 407 -1.05 -1.34 0.44
CA ALA A 407 -1.30 -1.20 -0.98
C ALA A 407 -2.78 -1.28 -1.37
N ALA A 408 -3.67 -1.70 -0.45
CA ALA A 408 -5.08 -2.01 -0.74
C ALA A 408 -5.82 -0.88 -1.50
N ASP A 409 -5.61 0.37 -1.08
CA ASP A 409 -6.25 1.56 -1.67
C ASP A 409 -5.21 2.61 -2.14
N LEU A 410 -3.95 2.19 -2.28
CA LEU A 410 -2.81 3.09 -2.53
C LEU A 410 -2.66 3.42 -4.01
N LYS A 411 -2.40 4.69 -4.32
CA LYS A 411 -1.97 5.11 -5.66
C LYS A 411 -0.45 5.14 -5.76
N ALA A 412 0.07 4.85 -6.95
CA ALA A 412 1.51 4.83 -7.19
C ALA A 412 2.15 6.22 -7.00
N GLU A 413 1.40 7.28 -7.30
CA GLU A 413 1.79 8.67 -7.11
C GLU A 413 1.98 8.97 -5.61
N ASP A 414 1.03 8.55 -4.77
CA ASP A 414 1.10 8.73 -3.31
C ASP A 414 2.29 7.95 -2.73
N PHE A 415 2.55 6.74 -3.24
CA PHE A 415 3.71 5.96 -2.83
C PHE A 415 5.04 6.57 -3.31
N LEU A 416 5.08 7.17 -4.51
CA LEU A 416 6.26 7.88 -4.98
C LEU A 416 6.55 9.10 -4.09
N GLU A 417 5.53 9.87 -3.71
CA GLU A 417 5.69 10.98 -2.75
C GLU A 417 6.16 10.50 -1.38
N LEU A 418 5.75 9.30 -0.94
CA LEU A 418 6.30 8.67 0.25
C LEU A 418 7.79 8.29 0.05
N PHE A 419 8.12 7.66 -1.07
CA PHE A 419 9.48 7.21 -1.39
C PHE A 419 10.46 8.38 -1.54
N LYS A 420 10.02 9.52 -2.08
CA LYS A 420 10.80 10.76 -2.24
C LYS A 420 11.43 11.27 -0.95
N LYS A 421 10.91 10.84 0.19
CA LYS A 421 11.29 11.24 1.54
C LYS A 421 12.36 10.33 2.15
N THR A 422 12.75 9.27 1.44
CA THR A 422 13.77 8.32 1.88
C THR A 422 15.16 8.75 1.42
N VAL A 423 16.18 8.32 2.16
CA VAL A 423 17.59 8.48 1.75
C VAL A 423 17.85 7.76 0.42
N ALA A 424 17.13 6.66 0.16
CA ALA A 424 17.20 5.94 -1.11
C ALA A 424 16.87 6.86 -2.29
N TYR A 425 15.79 7.64 -2.20
CA TYR A 425 15.45 8.60 -3.25
C TYR A 425 16.49 9.71 -3.38
N GLU A 426 16.99 10.27 -2.28
CA GLU A 426 18.01 11.33 -2.35
C GLU A 426 19.26 10.91 -3.09
N ILE A 427 19.72 9.66 -2.88
CA ILE A 427 20.86 9.08 -3.58
C ILE A 427 20.52 8.87 -5.05
N LEU A 428 19.38 8.21 -5.36
CA LEU A 428 18.95 7.90 -6.73
C LEU A 428 18.66 9.16 -7.56
N ALA A 429 18.18 10.23 -6.94
CA ALA A 429 17.90 11.52 -7.56
C ALA A 429 19.16 12.41 -7.70
N GLY A 430 20.29 12.02 -7.09
CA GLY A 430 21.54 12.80 -7.13
C GLY A 430 21.54 14.04 -6.24
N LYS A 431 20.72 14.06 -5.17
CA LYS A 431 20.70 15.17 -4.19
C LYS A 431 21.89 15.11 -3.22
N VAL A 432 22.49 13.94 -3.04
CA VAL A 432 23.66 13.74 -2.18
C VAL A 432 24.94 14.11 -2.94
N ARG A 433 25.84 14.86 -2.28
CA ARG A 433 27.13 15.26 -2.86
C ARG A 433 27.87 14.06 -3.46
N GLY A 434 28.34 14.21 -4.71
CA GLY A 434 29.07 13.16 -5.44
C GLY A 434 28.19 12.18 -6.21
N HIS A 435 26.86 12.23 -6.06
CA HIS A 435 25.92 11.39 -6.80
C HIS A 435 25.34 12.14 -8.01
N LYS A 436 25.11 11.42 -9.09
CA LYS A 436 24.34 11.89 -10.26
C LYS A 436 23.00 11.16 -10.27
N ARG A 437 21.97 11.80 -10.82
CA ARG A 437 20.66 11.16 -11.00
C ARG A 437 20.80 9.86 -11.80
N ILE A 438 20.29 8.77 -11.24
CA ILE A 438 20.40 7.40 -11.79
C ILE A 438 19.09 6.99 -12.47
N VAL A 439 17.95 7.45 -11.95
CA VAL A 439 16.61 7.03 -12.41
C VAL A 439 15.66 8.23 -12.48
N SER A 440 14.72 8.19 -13.43
CA SER A 440 13.67 9.22 -13.54
C SER A 440 12.50 8.90 -12.61
N ASP A 441 11.77 9.93 -12.17
CA ASP A 441 10.55 9.73 -11.36
C ASP A 441 9.51 8.89 -12.14
N GLY A 442 9.47 9.00 -13.47
CA GLY A 442 8.56 8.22 -14.32
C GLY A 442 8.88 6.72 -14.35
N GLU A 443 10.16 6.34 -14.26
CA GLU A 443 10.58 4.94 -14.15
C GLU A 443 10.20 4.35 -12.80
N LEU A 444 10.45 5.09 -11.71
CA LEU A 444 10.05 4.70 -10.36
C LEU A 444 8.53 4.55 -10.27
N LEU A 445 7.77 5.53 -10.81
CA LEU A 445 6.32 5.50 -10.81
C LEU A 445 5.76 4.28 -11.54
N ARG A 446 6.32 3.94 -12.72
CA ARG A 446 5.94 2.73 -13.45
C ARG A 446 6.21 1.46 -12.65
N CYS A 447 7.37 1.36 -12.00
CA CYS A 447 7.72 0.22 -11.16
C CYS A 447 6.74 0.08 -9.97
N PHE A 448 6.53 1.16 -9.22
CA PHE A 448 5.62 1.15 -8.08
C PHE A 448 4.18 0.83 -8.48
N ARG A 449 3.71 1.36 -9.62
CA ARG A 449 2.38 1.04 -10.15
C ARG A 449 2.23 -0.46 -10.45
N ALA A 450 3.22 -1.06 -11.10
CA ALA A 450 3.21 -2.49 -11.40
C ALA A 450 3.09 -3.34 -10.12
N PHE A 451 3.92 -3.05 -9.11
CA PHE A 451 3.90 -3.78 -7.84
C PHE A 451 2.60 -3.54 -7.06
N ILE A 452 2.10 -2.30 -7.02
CA ILE A 452 0.82 -1.98 -6.34
C ILE A 452 -0.34 -2.72 -7.00
N HIS A 453 -0.42 -2.73 -8.34
CA HIS A 453 -1.48 -3.45 -9.04
C HIS A 453 -1.40 -4.97 -8.83
N LEU A 454 -0.18 -5.55 -8.82
CA LEU A 454 0.03 -6.95 -8.44
C LEU A 454 -0.47 -7.22 -7.01
N ALA A 455 -0.15 -6.34 -6.07
CA ALA A 455 -0.55 -6.50 -4.67
C ALA A 455 -2.08 -6.39 -4.50
N GLN A 456 -2.71 -5.40 -5.13
CA GLN A 456 -4.16 -5.20 -5.09
C GLN A 456 -4.93 -6.37 -5.72
N LYS A 457 -4.37 -7.00 -6.76
CA LYS A 457 -5.02 -8.10 -7.47
C LYS A 457 -4.75 -9.47 -6.85
N PHE A 458 -3.51 -9.76 -6.47
CA PHE A 458 -3.05 -11.11 -6.14
C PHE A 458 -2.60 -11.28 -4.69
N CYS A 459 -2.45 -10.22 -3.89
CA CYS A 459 -2.13 -10.31 -2.46
C CYS A 459 -3.36 -10.16 -1.55
N VAL A 460 -4.56 -10.41 -2.08
CA VAL A 460 -5.87 -10.26 -1.41
C VAL A 460 -6.68 -11.56 -1.50
N ASP A 461 -7.75 -11.67 -0.71
CA ASP A 461 -8.75 -12.72 -0.89
C ASP A 461 -9.55 -12.48 -2.17
N ARG A 462 -9.40 -13.38 -3.14
CA ARG A 462 -10.10 -13.32 -4.44
C ARG A 462 -11.44 -14.06 -4.43
N GLY A 463 -11.85 -14.65 -3.30
CA GLY A 463 -13.09 -15.43 -3.19
C GLY A 463 -13.01 -16.84 -3.78
N GLU A 464 -11.84 -17.24 -4.28
CA GLU A 464 -11.56 -18.52 -4.91
C GLU A 464 -10.53 -19.33 -4.11
N VAL A 465 -10.47 -20.64 -4.31
CA VAL A 465 -9.49 -21.51 -3.63
C VAL A 465 -8.22 -21.56 -4.47
N GLY A 466 -7.26 -20.67 -4.16
CA GLY A 466 -5.88 -20.69 -4.65
C GLY A 466 -5.60 -19.86 -5.92
N PRO A 467 -4.33 -19.76 -6.34
CA PRO A 467 -3.19 -19.31 -5.56
C PRO A 467 -3.10 -17.78 -5.49
N ASP A 468 -2.77 -17.26 -4.30
CA ASP A 468 -2.52 -15.85 -4.08
C ASP A 468 -1.01 -15.63 -3.83
N LEU A 469 -0.52 -14.43 -4.14
CA LEU A 469 0.82 -14.00 -3.80
C LEU A 469 0.91 -13.74 -2.29
N ALA A 470 1.71 -14.55 -1.60
CA ALA A 470 2.11 -14.27 -0.23
C ALA A 470 3.14 -13.13 -0.19
N GLU A 471 4.06 -13.14 -1.16
CA GLU A 471 5.19 -12.22 -1.27
C GLU A 471 5.74 -12.24 -2.69
N LEU A 472 6.15 -11.09 -3.20
CA LEU A 472 6.96 -10.95 -4.40
C LEU A 472 7.97 -9.83 -4.16
N GLU A 473 9.25 -10.15 -4.33
CA GLU A 473 10.38 -9.24 -4.07
C GLU A 473 11.34 -9.27 -5.25
N VAL A 474 11.84 -8.08 -5.62
CA VAL A 474 13.00 -7.91 -6.48
C VAL A 474 14.08 -7.18 -5.70
N ASN A 475 15.22 -7.84 -5.50
CA ASN A 475 16.33 -7.33 -4.70
C ASN A 475 17.69 -7.88 -5.17
N PRO A 476 18.52 -7.10 -5.89
CA PRO A 476 18.31 -5.70 -6.26
C PRO A 476 17.69 -5.52 -7.65
N PHE A 477 17.05 -4.37 -7.87
CA PHE A 477 17.03 -3.70 -9.16
C PHE A 477 18.35 -2.94 -9.36
N ALA A 478 19.05 -3.26 -10.44
CA ALA A 478 20.14 -2.45 -10.96
C ALA A 478 19.64 -1.44 -12.01
N PHE A 479 20.53 -0.54 -12.44
CA PHE A 479 20.20 0.49 -13.42
C PHE A 479 21.07 0.38 -14.67
N ARG A 480 20.42 0.28 -15.83
CA ARG A 480 21.06 0.39 -17.15
C ARG A 480 20.65 1.71 -17.77
N GLY A 481 21.51 2.72 -17.66
CA GLY A 481 21.10 4.10 -17.93
C GLY A 481 20.02 4.51 -16.93
N ASN A 482 18.83 4.85 -17.42
CA ASN A 482 17.67 5.16 -16.56
C ASN A 482 16.72 3.98 -16.33
N ALA A 483 16.94 2.83 -16.99
CA ALA A 483 16.04 1.68 -16.91
C ALA A 483 16.35 0.79 -15.71
N LEU A 484 15.30 0.31 -15.05
CA LEU A 484 15.37 -0.67 -13.96
C LEU A 484 15.56 -2.08 -14.54
N VAL A 485 16.52 -2.81 -14.00
CA VAL A 485 16.85 -4.18 -14.40
C VAL A 485 16.85 -5.08 -13.16
N PRO A 486 15.88 -6.01 -13.02
CA PRO A 486 15.84 -6.93 -11.88
C PRO A 486 17.05 -7.89 -11.96
N LEU A 487 17.88 -7.90 -10.91
CA LEU A 487 19.02 -8.82 -10.81
C LEU A 487 18.73 -10.05 -9.98
N ASP A 488 17.71 -10.04 -9.11
CA ASP A 488 17.20 -11.24 -8.44
C ASP A 488 15.71 -11.04 -8.14
N GLY A 489 14.98 -12.15 -8.13
CA GLY A 489 13.53 -12.16 -7.98
C GLY A 489 13.08 -13.38 -7.20
N ARG A 490 12.21 -13.14 -6.21
CA ARG A 490 11.62 -14.18 -5.36
C ARG A 490 10.13 -13.95 -5.24
N ALA A 491 9.34 -15.02 -5.32
CA ALA A 491 7.94 -14.95 -4.95
C ALA A 491 7.46 -16.22 -4.26
N ARG A 492 6.56 -16.06 -3.29
CA ARG A 492 5.92 -17.13 -2.52
C ARG A 492 4.42 -17.07 -2.69
N LEU A 493 3.80 -18.24 -2.72
CA LEU A 493 2.36 -18.40 -2.85
C LEU A 493 1.74 -18.76 -1.50
N LYS A 494 0.48 -18.39 -1.32
CA LYS A 494 -0.39 -18.86 -0.24
C LYS A 494 -1.84 -18.89 -0.72
N THR A 495 -2.72 -19.47 0.08
CA THR A 495 -4.15 -19.17 -0.01
C THR A 495 -4.44 -18.00 0.92
N ALA A 496 -5.05 -16.92 0.41
CA ALA A 496 -5.43 -15.79 1.23
C ALA A 496 -6.42 -16.20 2.34
N ALA A 497 -6.36 -15.51 3.48
CA ALA A 497 -7.32 -15.70 4.55
C ALA A 497 -8.68 -15.19 4.08
N LYS A 498 -9.73 -16.00 4.25
CA LYS A 498 -11.08 -15.62 3.84
C LYS A 498 -11.59 -14.45 4.66
N ALA A 499 -12.30 -13.52 4.02
CA ALA A 499 -13.00 -12.46 4.72
C ALA A 499 -13.99 -13.04 5.75
N LYS A 500 -13.91 -12.57 7.00
CA LYS A 500 -14.90 -12.92 8.04
C LYS A 500 -16.27 -12.30 7.71
N PRO A 501 -17.39 -12.92 8.13
CA PRO A 501 -18.71 -12.33 7.99
C PRO A 501 -18.78 -10.94 8.62
N ALA A 502 -19.61 -10.07 8.05
CA ALA A 502 -19.83 -8.73 8.59
C ALA A 502 -20.38 -8.78 10.03
N ARG A 503 -19.90 -7.87 10.88
CA ARG A 503 -20.35 -7.70 12.26
C ARG A 503 -21.52 -6.70 12.31
N PRO A 504 -22.46 -6.81 13.26
CA PRO A 504 -23.59 -5.89 13.39
C PRO A 504 -23.16 -4.58 14.08
N ILE A 505 -22.35 -3.77 13.38
CA ILE A 505 -21.75 -2.53 13.91
C ILE A 505 -22.84 -1.53 14.33
N GLU A 506 -23.99 -1.53 13.68
CA GLU A 506 -25.14 -0.68 14.01
C GLU A 506 -25.66 -0.89 15.44
N LYS A 507 -25.45 -2.09 16.01
CA LYS A 507 -25.86 -2.44 17.39
C LYS A 507 -24.89 -1.94 18.45
N LEU A 508 -23.74 -1.36 18.08
CA LEU A 508 -22.84 -0.73 19.04
C LEU A 508 -23.45 0.52 19.69
N SER A 509 -24.43 1.15 19.05
CA SER A 509 -25.22 2.22 19.67
C SER A 509 -25.93 1.76 20.95
N SER A 510 -26.54 0.57 20.92
CA SER A 510 -27.16 -0.09 22.09
C SER A 510 -26.14 -0.48 23.16
N MET A 511 -24.86 -0.60 22.81
CA MET A 511 -23.80 -0.81 23.79
C MET A 511 -23.36 0.51 24.43
N LEU A 512 -23.16 1.56 23.63
CA LEU A 512 -22.62 2.84 24.09
C LEU A 512 -23.66 3.67 24.86
N GLU A 513 -24.94 3.61 24.49
CA GLU A 513 -26.04 4.35 25.11
C GLU A 513 -27.29 3.47 25.28
N PRO A 514 -27.23 2.40 26.09
CA PRO A 514 -28.36 1.49 26.29
C PRO A 514 -29.54 2.19 26.96
N GLN A 515 -30.76 1.78 26.62
CA GLN A 515 -31.98 2.14 27.33
C GLN A 515 -32.41 1.06 28.34
N SER A 516 -31.91 -0.16 28.20
CA SER A 516 -32.13 -1.28 29.13
C SER A 516 -30.86 -2.10 29.34
N ILE A 517 -30.57 -2.45 30.59
CA ILE A 517 -29.38 -3.23 30.97
C ILE A 517 -29.79 -4.47 31.76
N ALA A 518 -29.19 -5.61 31.43
CA ALA A 518 -29.26 -6.83 32.24
C ALA A 518 -27.86 -7.26 32.69
N VAL A 519 -27.71 -7.60 33.98
CA VAL A 519 -26.44 -8.10 34.56
C VAL A 519 -26.62 -9.55 34.99
N LEU A 520 -25.84 -10.45 34.39
CA LEU A 520 -25.77 -11.87 34.75
C LEU A 520 -24.49 -12.14 35.56
N GLY A 521 -24.63 -12.83 36.69
CA GLY A 521 -23.50 -13.23 37.54
C GLY A 521 -23.31 -12.39 38.81
N ALA A 522 -24.24 -11.49 39.14
CA ALA A 522 -24.23 -10.77 40.42
C ALA A 522 -24.55 -11.69 41.60
N SER A 523 -23.70 -11.68 42.63
CA SER A 523 -23.89 -12.49 43.84
C SER A 523 -24.84 -11.82 44.85
N ALA A 524 -25.75 -12.59 45.43
CA ALA A 524 -26.67 -12.11 46.47
C ALA A 524 -26.02 -12.02 47.85
N THR A 525 -24.99 -12.84 48.11
CA THR A 525 -24.40 -13.03 49.45
C THR A 525 -23.02 -12.43 49.59
N SER A 526 -22.29 -12.23 48.50
CA SER A 526 -20.91 -11.71 48.49
C SER A 526 -20.74 -10.59 47.47
N VAL A 527 -19.71 -9.77 47.67
CA VAL A 527 -19.28 -8.79 46.66
C VAL A 527 -18.39 -9.51 45.66
N ASN A 528 -18.91 -9.75 44.45
CA ASN A 528 -18.17 -10.27 43.31
C ASN A 528 -18.21 -9.24 42.14
N PHE A 529 -17.52 -9.52 41.04
CA PHE A 529 -17.47 -8.59 39.89
C PHE A 529 -18.85 -8.20 39.37
N GLY A 530 -19.77 -9.16 39.21
CA GLY A 530 -21.15 -8.88 38.80
C GLY A 530 -21.89 -7.95 39.75
N ARG A 531 -21.70 -8.09 41.07
CA ARG A 531 -22.31 -7.18 42.06
C ARG A 531 -21.67 -5.78 42.04
N ILE A 532 -20.37 -5.68 41.81
CA ILE A 532 -19.68 -4.38 41.65
C ILE A 532 -20.22 -3.66 40.41
N ILE A 533 -20.32 -4.37 39.28
CA ILE A 533 -20.90 -3.83 38.03
C ILE A 533 -22.31 -3.29 38.27
N LEU A 534 -23.18 -4.09 38.89
CA LEU A 534 -24.56 -3.67 39.18
C LEU A 534 -24.60 -2.37 39.99
N ARG A 535 -23.76 -2.25 41.02
CA ARG A 535 -23.67 -1.05 41.85
C ARG A 535 -23.12 0.16 41.10
N ASN A 536 -22.11 -0.03 40.27
CA ASN A 536 -21.51 1.04 39.48
C ASN A 536 -22.49 1.58 38.43
N VAL A 537 -23.28 0.73 37.77
CA VAL A 537 -24.37 1.15 36.87
C VAL A 537 -25.39 2.01 37.61
N ILE A 538 -25.73 1.64 38.85
CA ILE A 538 -26.65 2.42 39.68
C ILE A 538 -26.04 3.77 40.10
N GLU A 539 -24.77 3.78 40.51
CA GLU A 539 -24.04 4.98 40.95
C GLU A 539 -23.84 5.98 39.80
N ALA A 540 -23.64 5.49 38.57
CA ALA A 540 -23.58 6.30 37.36
C ALA A 540 -24.91 6.96 36.98
N GLY A 541 -26.02 6.58 37.63
CA GLY A 541 -27.32 7.22 37.47
C GLY A 541 -28.21 6.59 36.39
N PHE A 542 -27.99 5.32 36.05
CA PHE A 542 -28.87 4.59 35.12
C PHE A 542 -30.28 4.40 35.69
N ASP A 543 -31.30 4.38 34.82
CA ASP A 543 -32.69 4.16 35.23
C ASP A 543 -32.88 2.74 35.80
N ARG A 544 -33.12 2.67 37.11
CA ARG A 544 -33.31 1.40 37.83
C ARG A 544 -34.52 0.61 37.36
N SER A 545 -35.54 1.27 36.80
CA SER A 545 -36.74 0.58 36.30
C SER A 545 -36.46 -0.29 35.07
N ARG A 546 -35.35 -0.01 34.38
CA ARG A 546 -34.86 -0.72 33.18
C ARG A 546 -33.55 -1.47 33.43
N LEU A 547 -33.21 -1.68 34.70
CA LEU A 547 -32.04 -2.42 35.14
C LEU A 547 -32.46 -3.77 35.75
N TYR A 548 -31.95 -4.84 35.17
CA TYR A 548 -32.29 -6.21 35.54
C TYR A 548 -31.06 -6.97 36.06
N ALA A 549 -31.25 -7.78 37.09
CA ALA A 549 -30.30 -8.79 37.52
C ALA A 549 -30.83 -10.19 37.15
N ILE A 550 -30.09 -10.94 36.33
CA ILE A 550 -30.46 -12.32 35.98
C ILE A 550 -30.04 -13.22 37.15
N LYS A 551 -31.00 -13.48 38.05
CA LYS A 551 -30.80 -14.22 39.30
C LYS A 551 -32.12 -14.82 39.78
N ASP A 552 -32.16 -16.13 39.88
CA ASP A 552 -33.32 -16.86 40.41
C ASP A 552 -33.46 -16.71 41.94
N GLY A 553 -34.71 -16.81 42.42
CA GLY A 553 -35.06 -16.82 43.84
C GLY A 553 -35.13 -15.46 44.54
N LEU A 554 -34.90 -14.35 43.84
CA LEU A 554 -34.98 -12.99 44.38
C LEU A 554 -35.95 -12.13 43.60
N ARG A 555 -36.56 -11.13 44.26
CA ARG A 555 -37.35 -10.08 43.58
C ARG A 555 -36.50 -8.88 43.18
N GLU A 556 -35.49 -8.56 43.99
CA GLU A 556 -34.64 -7.39 43.81
C GLU A 556 -33.23 -7.66 44.35
N LEU A 557 -32.22 -7.04 43.75
CA LEU A 557 -30.82 -7.07 44.19
C LEU A 557 -30.22 -5.67 44.07
N ASP A 558 -29.78 -5.10 45.21
CA ASP A 558 -29.19 -3.76 45.30
C ASP A 558 -30.02 -2.64 44.64
N GLY A 559 -31.35 -2.77 44.52
CA GLY A 559 -32.22 -1.80 43.84
C GLY A 559 -32.71 -2.21 42.44
N ALA A 560 -32.12 -3.25 41.85
CA ALA A 560 -32.43 -3.72 40.50
C ALA A 560 -33.39 -4.92 40.51
N ARG A 561 -34.31 -4.97 39.54
CA ARG A 561 -35.30 -6.05 39.45
C ARG A 561 -34.62 -7.38 39.12
N CYS A 562 -34.91 -8.43 39.89
CA CYS A 562 -34.41 -9.77 39.58
C CYS A 562 -35.39 -10.55 38.69
N VAL A 563 -34.84 -11.27 37.72
CA VAL A 563 -35.55 -12.25 36.91
C VAL A 563 -34.77 -13.57 36.85
N PRO A 564 -35.41 -14.75 36.80
CA PRO A 564 -34.70 -16.02 36.86
C PRO A 564 -33.78 -16.29 35.66
N THR A 565 -34.28 -16.03 34.45
CA THR A 565 -33.56 -16.27 33.20
C THR A 565 -33.65 -15.07 32.26
N LEU A 566 -32.82 -15.05 31.21
CA LEU A 566 -32.86 -14.01 30.20
C LEU A 566 -34.21 -13.96 29.44
N ARG A 567 -34.89 -15.10 29.32
CA ARG A 567 -36.20 -15.19 28.67
C ARG A 567 -37.30 -14.49 29.46
N ASP A 568 -37.15 -14.40 30.78
CA ASP A 568 -38.14 -13.81 31.70
C ASP A 568 -38.08 -12.28 31.75
N VAL A 569 -37.07 -11.67 31.11
CA VAL A 569 -37.02 -10.22 30.96
C VAL A 569 -38.23 -9.75 30.14
N PRO A 570 -39.02 -8.77 30.63
CA PRO A 570 -40.28 -8.36 29.99
C PRO A 570 -40.08 -7.57 28.69
N GLU A 571 -38.89 -7.02 28.47
CA GLU A 571 -38.55 -6.18 27.32
C GLU A 571 -37.31 -6.69 26.58
N ARG A 572 -36.97 -6.02 25.47
CA ARG A 572 -35.66 -6.22 24.81
C ARG A 572 -34.57 -5.58 25.64
N ILE A 573 -33.40 -6.23 25.65
CA ILE A 573 -32.21 -5.78 26.35
C ILE A 573 -31.25 -5.16 25.34
N ASP A 574 -30.95 -3.88 25.51
CA ASP A 574 -29.95 -3.20 24.70
C ASP A 574 -28.55 -3.70 25.05
N LEU A 575 -28.26 -3.86 26.34
CA LEU A 575 -26.97 -4.32 26.85
C LEU A 575 -27.09 -5.44 27.89
N LEU A 576 -26.57 -6.61 27.58
CA LEU A 576 -26.37 -7.71 28.52
C LEU A 576 -24.91 -7.75 29.00
N VAL A 577 -24.67 -7.73 30.30
CA VAL A 577 -23.33 -7.89 30.89
C VAL A 577 -23.22 -9.28 31.50
N ILE A 578 -22.28 -10.09 31.00
CA ILE A 578 -22.04 -11.45 31.48
C ILE A 578 -20.79 -11.45 32.36
N ALA A 579 -20.98 -11.64 33.67
CA ALA A 579 -19.93 -11.75 34.68
C ALA A 579 -19.96 -13.15 35.34
N ALA A 580 -19.85 -14.20 34.52
CA ALA A 580 -19.90 -15.61 34.92
C ALA A 580 -18.54 -16.33 34.73
N ALA A 581 -18.47 -17.64 34.96
CA ALA A 581 -17.25 -18.41 34.68
C ALA A 581 -17.01 -18.54 33.16
N ALA A 582 -15.75 -18.49 32.72
CA ALA A 582 -15.37 -18.54 31.30
C ALA A 582 -15.93 -19.78 30.57
N GLN A 583 -15.97 -20.93 31.25
CA GLN A 583 -16.48 -22.20 30.71
C GLN A 583 -17.97 -22.15 30.35
N GLN A 584 -18.73 -21.21 30.91
CA GLN A 584 -20.16 -21.06 30.64
C GLN A 584 -20.44 -20.16 29.43
N LEU A 585 -19.43 -19.44 28.91
CA LEU A 585 -19.63 -18.47 27.83
C LEU A 585 -20.26 -19.07 26.56
N PRO A 586 -19.86 -20.25 26.03
CA PRO A 586 -20.49 -20.80 24.83
C PRO A 586 -22.00 -21.00 24.98
N GLN A 587 -22.43 -21.48 26.15
CA GLN A 587 -23.85 -21.70 26.45
C GLN A 587 -24.60 -20.37 26.66
N LEU A 588 -24.02 -19.42 27.38
CA LEU A 588 -24.67 -18.13 27.64
C LEU A 588 -24.77 -17.26 26.38
N ILE A 589 -23.77 -17.29 25.50
CA ILE A 589 -23.82 -16.67 24.17
C ILE A 589 -24.95 -17.30 23.35
N THR A 590 -25.06 -18.63 23.40
CA THR A 590 -26.16 -19.36 22.74
C THR A 590 -27.51 -18.90 23.26
N GLU A 591 -27.70 -18.83 24.57
CA GLU A 591 -28.95 -18.38 25.17
C GLU A 591 -29.28 -16.93 24.80
N ALA A 592 -28.29 -16.04 24.78
CA ALA A 592 -28.46 -14.65 24.37
C ALA A 592 -28.95 -14.54 22.92
N ILE A 593 -28.33 -15.30 22.00
CA ILE A 593 -28.71 -15.35 20.58
C ILE A 593 -30.12 -15.95 20.41
N ASP A 594 -30.39 -17.07 21.06
CA ASP A 594 -31.65 -17.82 20.92
C ASP A 594 -32.83 -17.06 21.52
N SER A 595 -32.60 -16.22 22.54
CA SER A 595 -33.63 -15.37 23.11
C SER A 595 -34.23 -14.39 22.09
N GLY A 596 -33.44 -13.94 21.11
CA GLY A 596 -33.80 -12.86 20.19
C GLY A 596 -34.09 -11.51 20.87
N LYS A 597 -33.76 -11.35 22.15
CA LYS A 597 -34.06 -10.16 22.96
C LYS A 597 -32.88 -9.22 23.16
N VAL A 598 -31.65 -9.66 22.85
CA VAL A 598 -30.42 -8.92 23.19
C VAL A 598 -29.80 -8.26 21.97
N GLN A 599 -29.43 -6.99 22.07
CA GLN A 599 -28.76 -6.24 21.00
C GLN A 599 -27.23 -6.29 21.12
N SER A 600 -26.71 -6.10 22.33
CA SER A 600 -25.28 -6.10 22.59
C SER A 600 -24.93 -6.81 23.90
N VAL A 601 -23.71 -7.33 23.97
CA VAL A 601 -23.21 -8.12 25.10
C VAL A 601 -21.80 -7.70 25.47
N ILE A 602 -21.53 -7.51 26.77
CA ILE A 602 -20.18 -7.39 27.33
C ILE A 602 -19.81 -8.71 28.00
N LEU A 603 -18.72 -9.32 27.53
CA LEU A 603 -18.14 -10.54 28.05
C LEU A 603 -16.98 -10.21 28.98
N VAL A 604 -17.27 -10.17 30.28
CA VAL A 604 -16.30 -9.87 31.34
C VAL A 604 -15.23 -10.96 31.57
N PRO A 605 -15.52 -12.27 31.50
CA PRO A 605 -14.58 -13.29 31.96
C PRO A 605 -13.34 -13.38 31.07
N GLY A 606 -12.15 -13.44 31.68
CA GLY A 606 -10.90 -13.85 31.02
C GLY A 606 -10.69 -15.37 31.08
N GLY A 607 -9.60 -15.85 30.47
CA GLY A 607 -9.30 -17.29 30.37
C GLY A 607 -9.90 -17.96 29.12
N VAL A 608 -10.07 -17.17 28.06
CA VAL A 608 -10.54 -17.56 26.73
C VAL A 608 -9.50 -17.11 25.70
N GLY A 609 -8.42 -17.89 25.58
CA GLY A 609 -7.34 -17.68 24.60
C GLY A 609 -6.03 -17.12 25.16
N GLU A 610 -6.02 -16.57 26.38
CA GLU A 610 -4.82 -15.98 27.00
C GLU A 610 -3.93 -17.01 27.72
N THR A 611 -4.48 -18.18 28.05
CA THR A 611 -3.76 -19.25 28.75
C THR A 611 -3.65 -20.51 27.89
N GLU A 612 -2.54 -21.23 28.02
CA GLU A 612 -2.34 -22.53 27.35
C GLU A 612 -3.51 -23.49 27.63
N GLY A 613 -3.94 -24.23 26.60
CA GLY A 613 -5.04 -25.20 26.70
C GLY A 613 -6.46 -24.61 26.58
N THR A 614 -6.62 -23.33 26.25
CA THR A 614 -7.95 -22.69 26.08
C THR A 614 -8.42 -22.57 24.63
N SER A 615 -7.69 -23.14 23.67
CA SER A 615 -8.02 -23.14 22.23
C SER A 615 -9.42 -23.67 21.92
N ASP A 616 -9.83 -24.73 22.62
CA ASP A 616 -11.14 -25.35 22.44
C ASP A 616 -12.26 -24.39 22.87
N LEU A 617 -12.04 -23.65 23.96
CA LEU A 617 -13.01 -22.68 24.46
C LEU A 617 -13.14 -21.48 23.51
N VAL A 618 -12.02 -20.99 22.96
CA VAL A 618 -12.03 -19.94 21.91
C VAL A 618 -12.85 -20.41 20.71
N THR A 619 -12.58 -21.62 20.22
CA THR A 619 -13.28 -22.21 19.08
C THR A 619 -14.78 -22.33 19.34
N GLN A 620 -15.18 -22.76 20.53
CA GLN A 620 -16.59 -22.88 20.92
C GLN A 620 -17.28 -21.51 21.01
N VAL A 621 -16.60 -20.49 21.55
CA VAL A 621 -17.12 -19.12 21.61
C VAL A 621 -17.29 -18.54 20.20
N GLU A 622 -16.28 -18.66 19.34
CA GLU A 622 -16.35 -18.20 17.94
C GLU A 622 -17.48 -18.90 17.18
N ALA A 623 -17.62 -20.22 17.34
CA ALA A 623 -18.70 -20.99 16.70
C ALA A 623 -20.09 -20.55 17.19
N ALA A 624 -20.25 -20.27 18.49
CA ALA A 624 -21.50 -19.78 19.04
C ALA A 624 -21.88 -18.39 18.47
N ILE A 625 -20.91 -17.48 18.37
CA ILE A 625 -21.09 -16.14 17.78
C ILE A 625 -21.42 -16.25 16.28
N ALA A 626 -20.67 -17.07 15.54
CA ALA A 626 -20.86 -17.27 14.11
C ALA A 626 -22.27 -17.79 13.78
N ARG A 627 -22.84 -18.67 14.62
CA ARG A 627 -24.23 -19.12 14.46
C ARG A 627 -25.22 -17.96 14.53
N GLY A 628 -24.98 -16.98 15.41
CA GLY A 628 -25.81 -15.78 15.55
C GLY A 628 -25.80 -14.89 14.29
N ARG A 629 -24.69 -14.88 13.54
CA ARG A 629 -24.54 -14.07 12.31
C ARG A 629 -25.47 -14.49 11.18
N SER A 630 -25.99 -15.71 11.20
CA SER A 630 -26.95 -16.20 10.20
C SER A 630 -28.38 -15.67 10.41
N ARG A 631 -28.64 -14.94 11.50
CA ARG A 631 -29.95 -14.34 11.76
C ARG A 631 -30.20 -13.15 10.84
N PRO A 632 -31.47 -12.85 10.47
CA PRO A 632 -31.79 -11.68 9.64
C PRO A 632 -31.33 -10.34 10.23
N ASP A 633 -31.21 -10.26 11.56
CA ASP A 633 -30.75 -9.08 12.29
C ASP A 633 -29.26 -9.16 12.68
N GLY A 634 -28.50 -10.11 12.13
CA GLY A 634 -27.07 -10.32 12.41
C GLY A 634 -26.74 -10.87 13.80
N GLY A 635 -27.73 -11.07 14.69
CA GLY A 635 -27.51 -11.44 16.10
C GLY A 635 -26.90 -10.32 16.94
N PRO A 636 -26.57 -10.54 18.22
CA PRO A 636 -25.99 -9.51 19.09
C PRO A 636 -24.55 -9.14 18.70
N ALA A 637 -24.09 -7.95 19.09
CA ALA A 637 -22.68 -7.56 19.08
C ALA A 637 -22.00 -7.95 20.41
N PHE A 638 -20.83 -8.59 20.37
CA PHE A 638 -20.12 -9.08 21.56
C PHE A 638 -18.79 -8.34 21.77
N LEU A 639 -18.67 -7.60 22.88
CA LEU A 639 -17.42 -6.99 23.35
C LEU A 639 -16.70 -7.95 24.31
N GLY A 640 -15.40 -8.14 24.12
CA GLY A 640 -14.60 -9.10 24.89
C GLY A 640 -14.35 -10.41 24.14
N PRO A 641 -14.20 -11.56 24.84
CA PRO A 641 -14.11 -11.74 26.29
C PRO A 641 -12.92 -11.02 26.91
N ASN A 642 -12.73 -11.16 28.23
CA ASN A 642 -11.71 -10.46 29.01
C ASN A 642 -11.82 -8.93 28.90
N SER A 643 -13.05 -8.43 28.85
CA SER A 643 -13.32 -6.99 28.86
C SER A 643 -13.47 -6.50 30.29
N LEU A 644 -12.79 -5.40 30.64
CA LEU A 644 -13.06 -4.69 31.89
C LEU A 644 -14.46 -4.05 31.88
N GLY A 645 -15.02 -3.80 30.70
CA GLY A 645 -16.32 -3.15 30.50
C GLY A 645 -16.22 -1.79 29.82
N VAL A 646 -17.28 -1.01 29.98
CA VAL A 646 -17.48 0.31 29.37
C VAL A 646 -17.91 1.31 30.43
N LEU A 647 -17.28 2.47 30.43
CA LEU A 647 -17.77 3.68 31.08
C LEU A 647 -18.35 4.59 30.01
N SER A 648 -19.65 4.86 30.07
CA SER A 648 -20.36 5.77 29.16
C SER A 648 -21.03 6.88 29.95
N ARG A 649 -20.56 8.11 29.78
CA ARG A 649 -21.18 9.28 30.39
C ARG A 649 -22.51 9.65 29.71
N PRO A 650 -22.62 9.67 28.37
CA PRO A 650 -23.91 9.89 27.70
C PRO A 650 -24.95 8.82 28.06
N GLY A 651 -24.52 7.55 28.12
CA GLY A 651 -25.37 6.42 28.50
C GLY A 651 -25.64 6.30 30.01
N LYS A 652 -25.00 7.12 30.85
CA LYS A 652 -25.12 7.14 32.32
C LYS A 652 -24.91 5.78 32.98
N TYR A 653 -23.93 5.01 32.51
CA TYR A 653 -23.64 3.70 33.09
C TYR A 653 -22.13 3.41 33.13
N ASP A 654 -21.75 2.50 34.04
CA ASP A 654 -20.38 2.10 34.28
C ASP A 654 -20.33 0.59 34.58
N THR A 655 -19.80 -0.19 33.64
CA THR A 655 -19.59 -1.64 33.83
C THR A 655 -18.17 -2.00 34.20
N LEU A 656 -17.29 -1.02 34.50
CA LEU A 656 -15.96 -1.33 35.01
C LEU A 656 -16.10 -1.95 36.40
N PHE A 657 -15.58 -3.16 36.61
CA PHE A 657 -15.66 -3.83 37.92
C PHE A 657 -14.67 -3.27 38.97
N ILE A 658 -14.47 -1.95 38.98
CA ILE A 658 -13.66 -1.19 39.94
C ILE A 658 -14.58 -0.31 40.79
N PRO A 659 -14.61 -0.45 42.12
CA PRO A 659 -15.46 0.37 42.98
C PRO A 659 -14.93 1.80 43.13
N ALA A 660 -15.82 2.77 43.40
CA ALA A 660 -15.48 4.19 43.57
C ALA A 660 -14.42 4.45 44.67
N SER A 661 -14.35 3.59 45.70
CA SER A 661 -13.33 3.66 46.76
C SER A 661 -11.90 3.37 46.28
N ARG A 662 -11.73 2.86 45.06
CA ARG A 662 -10.42 2.55 44.46
C ARG A 662 -10.06 3.47 43.30
N LEU A 663 -11.06 4.03 42.63
CA LEU A 663 -10.88 4.94 41.51
C LEU A 663 -12.06 5.92 41.48
N ASP A 664 -11.79 7.20 41.74
CA ASP A 664 -12.75 8.26 41.46
C ASP A 664 -12.83 8.48 39.95
N LYS A 665 -13.95 8.07 39.34
CA LYS A 665 -14.22 8.21 37.90
C LYS A 665 -14.87 9.54 37.56
N ARG A 666 -15.12 10.38 38.58
CA ARG A 666 -15.72 11.71 38.48
C ARG A 666 -16.99 11.72 37.64
N LEU A 667 -17.90 10.78 37.92
CA LEU A 667 -19.11 10.51 37.12
C LEU A 667 -20.00 11.75 36.94
N HIS A 668 -19.93 12.71 37.87
CA HIS A 668 -20.71 13.95 37.84
C HIS A 668 -19.98 15.15 37.24
N ALA A 669 -18.70 15.03 36.88
CA ALA A 669 -18.00 16.07 36.15
C ALA A 669 -18.54 16.17 34.70
N PRO A 670 -18.50 17.35 34.07
CA PRO A 670 -18.85 17.48 32.65
C PRO A 670 -17.99 16.53 31.81
N ALA A 671 -18.62 15.75 30.94
CA ALA A 671 -17.91 14.90 29.99
C ALA A 671 -17.12 15.78 29.01
N ARG A 672 -15.85 15.47 28.80
CA ARG A 672 -15.05 16.05 27.72
C ARG A 672 -15.24 15.25 26.44
N LYS A 673 -15.04 15.91 25.30
CA LYS A 673 -15.20 15.34 23.94
C LYS A 673 -14.09 14.34 23.57
N ALA A 674 -13.79 13.41 24.48
CA ALA A 674 -12.72 12.44 24.36
C ALA A 674 -13.27 11.01 24.55
N ALA A 675 -12.70 10.06 23.81
CA ALA A 675 -12.94 8.64 23.99
C ALA A 675 -11.62 7.88 24.15
N ILE A 676 -11.60 6.85 25.02
CA ILE A 676 -10.47 5.92 25.14
C ILE A 676 -10.94 4.52 24.71
N LEU A 677 -10.29 3.95 23.70
CA LEU A 677 -10.49 2.59 23.21
C LEU A 677 -9.23 1.78 23.52
N SER A 678 -9.35 0.69 24.28
CA SER A 678 -8.16 -0.08 24.69
C SER A 678 -8.43 -1.56 24.79
N GLN A 679 -7.56 -2.38 24.20
CA GLN A 679 -7.58 -3.83 24.44
C GLN A 679 -7.30 -4.15 25.92
N SER A 680 -6.42 -3.38 26.58
CA SER A 680 -6.12 -3.54 28.01
C SER A 680 -7.02 -2.67 28.88
N GLY A 681 -7.83 -3.30 29.74
CA GLY A 681 -8.62 -2.59 30.75
C GLY A 681 -7.77 -1.92 31.83
N ALA A 682 -6.66 -2.56 32.22
CA ALA A 682 -5.72 -2.00 33.20
C ALA A 682 -5.08 -0.69 32.69
N PHE A 683 -4.84 -0.59 31.38
CA PHE A 683 -4.39 0.64 30.75
C PHE A 683 -5.39 1.78 30.96
N ILE A 684 -6.68 1.56 30.71
CA ILE A 684 -7.74 2.57 30.89
C ILE A 684 -7.76 3.11 32.31
N ILE A 685 -7.90 2.25 33.32
CA ILE A 685 -8.05 2.71 34.72
C ILE A 685 -6.80 3.44 35.22
N THR A 686 -5.62 3.06 34.72
CA THR A 686 -4.39 3.79 35.03
C THR A 686 -4.38 5.18 34.40
N ARG A 687 -4.89 5.35 33.16
CA ARG A 687 -5.01 6.68 32.54
C ARG A 687 -6.07 7.54 33.22
N LEU A 688 -7.23 6.97 33.57
CA LEU A 688 -8.25 7.68 34.34
C LEU A 688 -7.72 8.14 35.70
N SER A 689 -6.88 7.33 36.36
CA SER A 689 -6.22 7.70 37.61
C SER A 689 -5.16 8.79 37.45
N ASN A 690 -4.32 8.71 36.40
CA ASN A 690 -3.22 9.66 36.18
C ASN A 690 -3.71 11.00 35.61
N LEU A 691 -4.78 10.98 34.81
CA LEU A 691 -5.34 12.14 34.12
C LEU A 691 -6.68 12.53 34.76
N GLU A 692 -6.63 12.95 36.02
CA GLU A 692 -7.79 13.25 36.87
C GLU A 692 -8.79 14.26 36.25
N THR A 693 -8.38 15.07 35.28
CA THR A 693 -9.25 16.07 34.61
C THR A 693 -9.61 15.73 33.17
N LEU A 694 -9.26 14.52 32.70
CA LEU A 694 -9.56 14.08 31.35
C LEU A 694 -11.05 13.84 31.12
N ASP A 695 -11.74 13.26 32.11
CA ASP A 695 -13.20 13.13 32.14
C ASP A 695 -13.83 12.67 30.79
N PRO A 696 -13.34 11.58 30.15
CA PRO A 696 -13.76 11.22 28.79
C PRO A 696 -15.24 10.83 28.73
N ALA A 697 -15.90 11.14 27.62
CA ALA A 697 -17.28 10.73 27.35
C ALA A 697 -17.42 9.20 27.31
N PHE A 698 -16.42 8.51 26.73
CA PHE A 698 -16.38 7.05 26.67
C PHE A 698 -15.02 6.51 27.10
N SER A 699 -15.03 5.39 27.83
CA SER A 699 -13.86 4.53 28.00
C SER A 699 -14.29 3.07 27.79
N VAL A 700 -13.77 2.43 26.75
CA VAL A 700 -14.20 1.10 26.28
C VAL A 700 -13.03 0.13 26.35
N SER A 701 -13.13 -0.86 27.24
CA SER A 701 -12.20 -1.99 27.28
C SER A 701 -12.65 -3.07 26.31
N ILE A 702 -11.83 -3.37 25.32
CA ILE A 702 -12.19 -4.25 24.21
C ILE A 702 -11.95 -5.72 24.55
N GLY A 703 -10.87 -6.03 25.29
CA GLY A 703 -10.47 -7.39 25.60
C GLY A 703 -9.92 -8.12 24.37
N ASN A 704 -10.28 -9.40 24.23
CA ASN A 704 -9.66 -10.30 23.25
C ASN A 704 -10.12 -10.09 21.80
N GLN A 705 -11.17 -9.29 21.59
CA GLN A 705 -11.72 -9.00 20.26
C GLN A 705 -12.17 -10.24 19.48
N LEU A 706 -12.85 -11.21 20.12
CA LEU A 706 -13.36 -12.39 19.39
C LEU A 706 -14.49 -12.04 18.41
N ASP A 707 -15.14 -10.90 18.63
CA ASP A 707 -16.17 -10.38 17.75
C ASP A 707 -15.95 -8.89 17.47
N VAL A 708 -16.43 -7.98 18.33
CA VAL A 708 -16.23 -6.53 18.17
C VAL A 708 -14.75 -6.19 18.32
N THR A 709 -14.21 -5.41 17.38
CA THR A 709 -12.81 -4.99 17.39
C THR A 709 -12.66 -3.49 17.63
N VAL A 710 -11.41 -3.05 17.79
CA VAL A 710 -11.05 -1.63 17.87
C VAL A 710 -11.47 -0.84 16.64
N SER A 711 -11.47 -1.45 15.45
CA SER A 711 -11.87 -0.77 14.22
C SER A 711 -13.38 -0.50 14.20
N ASP A 712 -14.20 -1.47 14.64
CA ASP A 712 -15.65 -1.32 14.75
C ASP A 712 -16.04 -0.22 15.75
N LEU A 713 -15.35 -0.18 16.90
CA LEU A 713 -15.56 0.85 17.93
C LEU A 713 -15.15 2.24 17.46
N LEU A 714 -14.04 2.36 16.73
CA LEU A 714 -13.64 3.64 16.13
C LEU A 714 -14.66 4.11 15.09
N ALA A 715 -15.25 3.20 14.30
CA ALA A 715 -16.31 3.55 13.37
C ALA A 715 -17.56 4.10 14.11
N ALA A 716 -17.95 3.48 15.22
CA ALA A 716 -19.11 3.89 16.00
C ALA A 716 -18.89 5.21 16.77
N VAL A 717 -17.74 5.37 17.42
CA VAL A 717 -17.43 6.56 18.23
C VAL A 717 -16.97 7.72 17.35
N GLY A 718 -16.23 7.43 16.30
CA GLY A 718 -15.61 8.41 15.41
C GLY A 718 -16.59 9.22 14.56
N THR A 719 -17.83 8.76 14.41
CA THR A 719 -18.89 9.48 13.69
C THR A 719 -19.68 10.45 14.56
N ARG A 720 -19.45 10.49 15.88
CA ARG A 720 -20.25 11.31 16.81
C ARG A 720 -19.75 12.74 16.96
N ASP A 721 -20.65 13.72 16.96
CA ASP A 721 -20.30 15.14 17.08
C ASP A 721 -19.85 15.57 18.49
N ASP A 722 -20.19 14.78 19.50
CA ASP A 722 -19.75 14.98 20.88
C ASP A 722 -18.36 14.40 21.17
N ILE A 723 -17.66 13.88 20.14
CA ILE A 723 -16.30 13.36 20.22
C ILE A 723 -15.40 14.10 19.24
N ALA A 724 -14.34 14.69 19.80
CA ALA A 724 -13.29 15.42 19.11
C ALA A 724 -11.97 14.65 19.09
N VAL A 725 -11.72 13.84 20.12
CA VAL A 725 -10.44 13.16 20.34
C VAL A 725 -10.64 11.69 20.69
N VAL A 726 -9.87 10.80 20.08
CA VAL A 726 -9.90 9.36 20.38
C VAL A 726 -8.49 8.86 20.69
N GLY A 727 -8.29 8.34 21.89
CA GLY A 727 -7.08 7.64 22.30
C GLY A 727 -7.24 6.12 22.13
N ILE A 728 -6.31 5.48 21.42
CA ILE A 728 -6.35 4.05 21.10
C ILE A 728 -5.12 3.35 21.65
N TYR A 729 -5.31 2.26 22.38
CA TYR A 729 -4.27 1.33 22.78
C TYR A 729 -4.53 -0.04 22.15
N ALA A 730 -3.61 -0.48 21.27
CA ALA A 730 -3.72 -1.73 20.54
C ALA A 730 -2.46 -2.60 20.73
N GLU A 731 -2.66 -3.86 21.10
CA GLU A 731 -1.67 -4.92 21.24
C GLU A 731 -1.52 -5.71 19.93
N GLY A 732 -2.63 -6.02 19.26
CA GLY A 732 -2.65 -6.80 18.03
C GLY A 732 -4.00 -6.72 17.32
N PHE A 733 -4.06 -7.29 16.12
CA PHE A 733 -5.22 -7.21 15.24
C PHE A 733 -5.70 -8.59 14.82
N ASN A 734 -7.00 -8.70 14.57
CA ASN A 734 -7.55 -9.81 13.80
C ASN A 734 -7.19 -9.66 12.32
N ASP A 735 -7.45 -10.70 11.55
CA ASP A 735 -7.24 -10.70 10.10
C ASP A 735 -7.95 -9.50 9.46
N LEU A 736 -7.20 -8.71 8.70
CA LEU A 736 -7.63 -7.48 8.01
C LEU A 736 -8.21 -6.37 8.92
N ASP A 737 -8.19 -6.54 10.25
CA ASP A 737 -8.72 -5.56 11.18
C ASP A 737 -7.79 -4.34 11.32
N GLY A 738 -6.48 -4.54 11.12
CA GLY A 738 -5.50 -3.46 11.02
C GLY A 738 -5.81 -2.56 9.82
N LEU A 739 -6.07 -3.13 8.64
CA LEU A 739 -6.51 -2.37 7.46
C LEU A 739 -7.82 -1.62 7.72
N SER A 740 -8.78 -2.29 8.36
CA SER A 740 -10.06 -1.66 8.73
C SER A 740 -9.86 -0.49 9.68
N LEU A 741 -9.01 -0.63 10.69
CA LEU A 741 -8.66 0.44 11.62
C LEU A 741 -8.04 1.64 10.88
N LEU A 742 -7.10 1.41 9.97
CA LEU A 742 -6.46 2.49 9.19
C LEU A 742 -7.48 3.29 8.38
N ARG A 743 -8.45 2.63 7.74
CA ARG A 743 -9.54 3.29 7.01
C ARG A 743 -10.41 4.14 7.96
N GLN A 744 -10.71 3.63 9.15
CA GLN A 744 -11.47 4.40 10.14
C GLN A 744 -10.67 5.59 10.68
N ILE A 745 -9.37 5.43 10.94
CA ILE A 745 -8.49 6.53 11.32
C ILE A 745 -8.54 7.63 10.25
N ALA A 746 -8.36 7.28 8.98
CA ALA A 746 -8.39 8.23 7.88
C ALA A 746 -9.75 8.96 7.76
N ALA A 747 -10.86 8.25 7.93
CA ALA A 747 -12.19 8.85 7.91
C ALA A 747 -12.40 9.84 9.06
N VAL A 748 -12.02 9.44 10.29
CA VAL A 748 -12.18 10.24 11.51
C VAL A 748 -11.30 11.49 11.48
N THR A 749 -10.06 11.36 11.02
CA THR A 749 -9.10 12.47 10.97
C THR A 749 -9.45 13.47 9.87
N LYS A 750 -9.93 12.98 8.72
CA LYS A 750 -10.48 13.83 7.64
C LYS A 750 -11.71 14.62 8.09
N ALA A 751 -12.48 14.11 9.06
CA ALA A 751 -13.57 14.82 9.70
C ALA A 751 -13.11 15.86 10.75
N GLY A 752 -11.79 16.10 10.87
CA GLY A 752 -11.22 17.11 11.76
C GLY A 752 -10.92 16.62 13.18
N LYS A 753 -11.06 15.30 13.45
CA LYS A 753 -10.86 14.72 14.79
C LYS A 753 -9.44 14.24 15.02
N ASP A 754 -8.98 14.30 16.26
CA ASP A 754 -7.65 13.83 16.63
C ASP A 754 -7.68 12.36 17.06
N VAL A 755 -6.78 11.55 16.50
CA VAL A 755 -6.60 10.15 16.88
C VAL A 755 -5.19 9.94 17.39
N ILE A 756 -5.04 9.53 18.65
CA ILE A 756 -3.76 9.16 19.26
C ILE A 756 -3.69 7.63 19.34
N LEU A 757 -2.64 7.02 18.78
CA LEU A 757 -2.47 5.57 18.74
C LEU A 757 -1.20 5.15 19.49
N TYR A 758 -1.35 4.33 20.52
CA TYR A 758 -0.26 3.54 21.07
C TYR A 758 -0.37 2.10 20.56
N LYS A 759 0.61 1.65 19.75
CA LYS A 759 0.72 0.26 19.30
C LYS A 759 1.76 -0.46 20.16
N ALA A 760 1.33 -1.45 20.94
CA ALA A 760 2.23 -2.34 21.66
C ALA A 760 2.92 -3.34 20.71
N GLY A 761 3.98 -4.02 21.17
CA GLY A 761 4.74 -4.96 20.35
C GLY A 761 5.76 -4.29 19.40
N ARG A 762 6.38 -3.18 19.80
CA ARG A 762 7.40 -2.48 19.00
C ARG A 762 8.71 -3.25 18.86
N THR A 763 9.10 -3.99 19.90
CA THR A 763 10.30 -4.84 19.90
C THR A 763 9.91 -6.30 19.85
N GLU A 764 10.82 -7.19 19.51
CA GLU A 764 10.57 -8.64 19.58
C GLU A 764 10.09 -9.08 20.96
N SER A 765 10.79 -8.67 22.04
CA SER A 765 10.34 -8.95 23.41
C SER A 765 8.97 -8.37 23.72
N GLY A 766 8.67 -7.17 23.19
CA GLY A 766 7.35 -6.57 23.31
C GLY A 766 6.27 -7.33 22.55
N ARG A 767 6.57 -7.86 21.37
CA ARG A 767 5.65 -8.70 20.56
C ARG A 767 5.33 -9.99 21.30
N SER A 768 6.35 -10.65 21.84
CA SER A 768 6.18 -11.87 22.64
C SER A 768 5.35 -11.62 23.90
N ALA A 769 5.58 -10.50 24.60
CA ALA A 769 4.79 -10.14 25.78
C ALA A 769 3.32 -9.83 25.44
N ALA A 770 3.06 -9.09 24.37
CA ALA A 770 1.69 -8.80 23.91
C ALA A 770 0.94 -10.08 23.48
N ALA A 771 1.62 -10.98 22.78
CA ALA A 771 1.05 -12.27 22.36
C ALA A 771 0.69 -13.20 23.54
N GLY A 772 1.40 -13.08 24.67
CA GLY A 772 1.08 -13.83 25.88
C GLY A 772 -0.09 -13.27 26.70
N HIS A 773 -0.53 -12.03 26.41
CA HIS A 773 -1.57 -11.34 27.18
C HIS A 773 -2.91 -11.22 26.43
N THR A 774 -2.90 -11.36 25.10
CA THR A 774 -4.09 -11.32 24.26
C THR A 774 -4.09 -12.50 23.30
N ALA A 775 -5.27 -13.01 22.93
CA ALA A 775 -5.42 -14.05 21.89
C ALA A 775 -5.05 -13.56 20.46
N SER A 776 -4.48 -12.35 20.33
CA SER A 776 -4.15 -11.71 19.05
C SER A 776 -2.65 -11.82 18.76
N VAL A 777 -2.28 -12.01 17.48
CA VAL A 777 -0.87 -12.07 17.08
C VAL A 777 -0.35 -10.65 16.86
N ALA A 778 0.82 -10.36 17.40
CA ALA A 778 1.47 -9.07 17.23
C ALA A 778 2.06 -8.94 15.81
N GLY A 779 1.46 -8.07 15.00
CA GLY A 779 1.90 -7.77 13.64
C GLY A 779 3.16 -6.90 13.52
N ASP A 780 3.49 -6.55 12.28
CA ASP A 780 4.64 -5.70 11.93
C ASP A 780 4.41 -4.25 12.38
N TYR A 781 5.18 -3.83 13.40
CA TYR A 781 5.06 -2.51 13.99
C TYR A 781 5.38 -1.38 12.99
N ASP A 782 6.38 -1.55 12.13
CA ASP A 782 6.81 -0.50 11.21
C ASP A 782 5.71 -0.17 10.21
N ILE A 783 5.03 -1.20 9.69
CA ILE A 783 3.89 -1.04 8.78
C ILE A 783 2.74 -0.35 9.51
N CYS A 784 2.40 -0.82 10.72
CA CYS A 784 1.34 -0.22 11.51
C CYS A 784 1.61 1.26 11.79
N GLN A 785 2.83 1.61 12.21
CA GLN A 785 3.22 2.97 12.50
C GLN A 785 3.12 3.84 11.23
N ALA A 786 3.82 3.46 10.16
CA ALA A 786 3.87 4.24 8.93
C ALA A 786 2.48 4.45 8.33
N ALA A 787 1.66 3.38 8.27
CA ALA A 787 0.33 3.46 7.69
C ALA A 787 -0.65 4.24 8.58
N ALA A 788 -0.55 4.13 9.91
CA ALA A 788 -1.40 4.90 10.82
C ALA A 788 -1.07 6.39 10.79
N GLU A 789 0.21 6.76 10.67
CA GLU A 789 0.63 8.15 10.47
C GLU A 789 0.14 8.71 9.12
N GLN A 790 0.20 7.90 8.04
CA GLN A 790 -0.37 8.26 6.73
C GLN A 790 -1.89 8.44 6.77
N ALA A 791 -2.59 7.60 7.54
CA ALA A 791 -4.02 7.75 7.82
C ALA A 791 -4.34 8.96 8.71
N GLY A 792 -3.31 9.62 9.26
CA GLY A 792 -3.47 10.79 10.10
C GLY A 792 -3.67 10.47 11.58
N ALA A 793 -3.13 9.40 12.14
CA ALA A 793 -3.01 9.22 13.61
C ALA A 793 -1.71 9.85 14.17
N ILE A 794 -1.74 10.31 15.42
CA ILE A 794 -0.52 10.60 16.19
C ILE A 794 -0.10 9.29 16.86
N VAL A 795 0.86 8.59 16.25
CA VAL A 795 1.38 7.34 16.82
C VAL A 795 2.40 7.65 17.91
N VAL A 796 2.25 7.16 19.12
CA VAL A 796 3.11 7.49 20.26
C VAL A 796 3.97 6.31 20.72
N ASP A 797 5.18 6.58 21.20
CA ASP A 797 6.14 5.54 21.57
C ASP A 797 6.12 5.22 23.07
N THR A 798 5.63 6.14 23.89
CA THR A 798 5.60 6.01 25.34
C THR A 798 4.21 6.27 25.91
N PHE A 799 3.94 5.69 27.07
CA PHE A 799 2.70 5.95 27.79
C PHE A 799 2.58 7.40 28.26
N LYS A 800 3.71 8.06 28.54
CA LYS A 800 3.70 9.46 28.96
C LYS A 800 3.32 10.38 27.80
N GLU A 801 3.86 10.11 26.60
CA GLU A 801 3.45 10.83 25.38
C GLU A 801 1.97 10.61 25.09
N PHE A 802 1.45 9.38 25.25
CA PHE A 802 0.02 9.09 25.09
C PHE A 802 -0.82 9.97 26.01
N GLU A 803 -0.48 10.01 27.30
CA GLU A 803 -1.18 10.84 28.30
C GLU A 803 -1.15 12.33 27.93
N GLN A 804 0.03 12.83 27.60
CA GLN A 804 0.27 14.24 27.30
C GLN A 804 -0.48 14.68 26.03
N LEU A 805 -0.41 13.88 24.97
CA LEU A 805 -1.10 14.20 23.71
C LEU A 805 -2.61 14.02 23.83
N LEU A 806 -3.10 13.08 24.64
CA LEU A 806 -4.53 12.95 24.89
C LEU A 806 -5.09 14.17 25.63
N GLU A 807 -4.41 14.63 26.69
CA GLU A 807 -4.78 15.87 27.40
C GLU A 807 -4.70 17.09 26.48
N LEU A 808 -3.60 17.20 25.73
CA LEU A 808 -3.34 18.33 24.84
C LEU A 808 -4.35 18.41 23.69
N CYS A 809 -4.59 17.32 22.96
CA CYS A 809 -5.58 17.31 21.88
C CYS A 809 -6.97 17.64 22.43
N THR A 810 -7.33 17.13 23.60
CA THR A 810 -8.64 17.41 24.22
C THR A 810 -8.81 18.89 24.57
N ALA A 811 -7.77 19.52 25.11
CA ALA A 811 -7.82 20.93 25.48
C ALA A 811 -7.71 21.88 24.28
N LEU A 812 -6.91 21.52 23.28
CA LEU A 812 -6.54 22.41 22.17
C LEU A 812 -7.35 22.20 20.90
N HIS A 813 -8.27 21.21 20.85
CA HIS A 813 -9.02 20.86 19.64
C HIS A 813 -9.68 22.06 18.94
N ASP A 814 -10.28 22.99 19.70
CA ASP A 814 -10.96 24.17 19.15
C ASP A 814 -10.01 25.36 18.91
N LYS A 815 -8.69 25.18 19.07
CA LYS A 815 -7.67 26.20 18.80
C LYS A 815 -7.19 26.13 17.35
N THR A 816 -6.76 27.27 16.82
CA THR A 816 -6.23 27.41 15.47
C THR A 816 -4.71 27.31 15.50
N VAL A 817 -4.15 26.36 14.76
CA VAL A 817 -2.71 26.25 14.53
C VAL A 817 -2.39 26.83 13.15
N SER A 818 -1.69 27.97 13.12
CA SER A 818 -1.31 28.69 11.89
C SER A 818 0.11 28.41 11.41
N GLY A 819 0.90 27.67 12.19
CA GLY A 819 2.31 27.40 11.90
C GLY A 819 3.02 26.75 13.07
N VAL A 820 4.34 26.83 13.08
CA VAL A 820 5.24 26.08 13.97
C VAL A 820 6.14 26.98 14.84
N ARG A 821 5.85 28.29 14.90
CA ARG A 821 6.62 29.27 15.66
C ARG A 821 6.12 29.38 17.09
N LEU A 822 6.98 29.08 18.05
CA LEU A 822 6.67 29.07 19.47
C LEU A 822 7.07 30.37 20.15
N GLY A 823 6.14 30.98 20.89
CA GLY A 823 6.40 31.99 21.89
C GLY A 823 6.64 31.32 23.25
N VAL A 824 7.72 31.66 23.93
CA VAL A 824 8.10 31.04 25.20
C VAL A 824 8.27 32.11 26.25
N VAL A 825 7.56 31.97 27.38
CA VAL A 825 7.68 32.82 28.57
C VAL A 825 7.91 31.95 29.80
N SER A 826 8.95 32.22 30.58
CA SER A 826 9.19 31.57 31.88
C SER A 826 9.83 32.57 32.84
N ASN A 827 9.77 32.33 34.15
CA ASN A 827 10.53 33.08 35.17
C ASN A 827 11.91 32.47 35.47
N ALA A 828 12.34 31.45 34.71
CA ALA A 828 13.60 30.77 34.92
C ALA A 828 14.37 30.50 33.63
N GLY A 829 15.63 30.93 33.58
CA GLY A 829 16.51 30.76 32.44
C GLY A 829 16.72 29.29 32.00
N PHE A 830 16.81 28.33 32.93
CA PHE A 830 17.02 26.92 32.54
C PHE A 830 15.84 26.35 31.74
N GLU A 831 14.59 26.75 32.07
CA GLU A 831 13.41 26.35 31.30
C GLU A 831 13.46 26.96 29.90
N THR A 832 13.85 28.23 29.77
CA THR A 832 13.97 28.87 28.46
C THR A 832 15.00 28.19 27.55
N VAL A 833 16.14 27.76 28.12
CA VAL A 833 17.17 27.00 27.39
C VAL A 833 16.66 25.61 27.03
N GLY A 834 16.09 24.88 27.99
CA GLY A 834 15.58 23.53 27.75
C GLY A 834 14.47 23.48 26.71
N MET A 835 13.60 24.49 26.66
CA MET A 835 12.59 24.61 25.61
C MET A 835 13.21 24.92 24.24
N ALA A 836 14.22 25.79 24.18
CA ALA A 836 14.92 26.10 22.93
C ALA A 836 15.72 24.90 22.39
N ASP A 837 16.32 24.08 23.26
CA ASP A 837 17.04 22.86 22.87
C ASP A 837 16.08 21.75 22.39
N ALA A 838 14.81 21.79 22.78
CA ALA A 838 13.82 20.78 22.47
C ALA A 838 13.04 21.03 21.16
N VAL A 839 13.39 22.04 20.36
CA VAL A 839 12.63 22.39 19.14
C VAL A 839 12.76 21.38 17.99
N LEU A 840 13.71 20.45 18.08
CA LEU A 840 13.94 19.39 17.10
C LEU A 840 13.66 18.01 17.71
N GLY A 841 12.70 17.29 17.14
CA GLY A 841 12.40 15.91 17.52
C GLY A 841 12.41 14.94 16.35
N GLN A 842 12.17 13.66 16.65
CA GLN A 842 12.11 12.62 15.62
C GLN A 842 10.86 12.69 14.73
N ARG A 843 9.79 13.36 15.19
CA ARG A 843 8.47 13.44 14.52
C ARG A 843 7.88 14.86 14.45
N TYR A 844 8.67 15.86 14.80
CA TYR A 844 8.28 17.27 14.70
C TYR A 844 9.52 18.15 14.55
N ARG A 845 9.31 19.31 13.96
CA ARG A 845 10.27 20.42 13.95
C ARG A 845 9.51 21.71 14.19
N VAL A 846 9.86 22.40 15.25
CA VAL A 846 9.31 23.73 15.57
C VAL A 846 10.44 24.74 15.62
N GLU A 847 10.11 26.01 15.75
CA GLU A 847 11.10 27.07 15.91
C GLU A 847 10.69 28.04 17.00
N ILE A 848 11.68 28.64 17.67
CA ILE A 848 11.42 29.77 18.55
C ILE A 848 11.15 30.99 17.67
N ALA A 849 9.98 31.59 17.82
CA ALA A 849 9.55 32.73 17.02
C ALA A 849 10.55 33.88 17.08
N LYS A 850 10.97 34.41 15.93
CA LYS A 850 11.71 35.65 15.85
C LYS A 850 10.75 36.82 15.95
N LEU A 851 10.74 37.50 17.10
CA LEU A 851 9.79 38.57 17.39
C LEU A 851 10.05 39.83 16.55
N GLY A 852 9.02 40.34 15.90
CA GLY A 852 9.00 41.63 15.22
C GLY A 852 8.94 42.82 16.20
N ASP A 853 9.16 44.02 15.67
CA ASP A 853 9.33 45.23 16.47
C ASP A 853 8.08 45.57 17.30
N ASP A 854 6.88 45.32 16.77
CA ASP A 854 5.60 45.53 17.46
C ASP A 854 5.43 44.59 18.67
N THR A 855 5.68 43.29 18.47
CA THR A 855 5.63 42.29 19.56
C THR A 855 6.65 42.62 20.64
N GLN A 856 7.88 42.99 20.24
CA GLN A 856 8.90 43.42 21.20
C GLN A 856 8.50 44.69 21.94
N ALA A 857 7.82 45.65 21.29
CA ALA A 857 7.32 46.86 21.94
C ALA A 857 6.25 46.55 22.99
N ARG A 858 5.26 45.70 22.65
CA ARG A 858 4.23 45.22 23.59
C ARG A 858 4.85 44.51 24.80
N LEU A 859 5.84 43.65 24.56
CA LEU A 859 6.59 42.98 25.64
C LEU A 859 7.37 43.97 26.50
N ARG A 860 8.06 44.96 25.92
CA ARG A 860 8.75 46.01 26.69
C ARG A 860 7.78 46.75 27.62
N THR A 861 6.61 47.13 27.12
CA THR A 861 5.57 47.78 27.94
C THR A 861 5.10 46.89 29.08
N ALA A 862 4.88 45.59 28.84
CA ALA A 862 4.52 44.64 29.89
C ALA A 862 5.61 44.52 30.97
N LEU A 863 6.88 44.44 30.56
CA LEU A 863 8.03 44.38 31.45
C LEU A 863 8.19 45.69 32.25
N GLU A 864 7.99 46.85 31.65
CA GLU A 864 8.07 48.15 32.33
C GLU A 864 7.01 48.29 33.42
N LYS A 865 5.76 47.92 33.13
CA LYS A 865 4.67 47.89 34.12
C LYS A 865 4.96 46.94 35.28
N GLY A 866 5.59 45.80 34.99
CA GLY A 866 6.04 44.82 35.99
C GLY A 866 7.30 45.23 36.76
N GLY A 867 7.93 46.37 36.45
CA GLY A 867 9.18 46.80 37.08
C GLY A 867 10.44 46.07 36.59
N LEU A 868 10.34 45.30 35.49
CA LEU A 868 11.39 44.44 34.94
C LEU A 868 12.08 45.02 33.70
N GLY A 869 11.65 46.15 33.17
CA GLY A 869 12.16 46.72 31.90
C GLY A 869 13.68 47.02 31.86
N LYS A 870 14.35 47.06 33.01
CA LYS A 870 15.83 47.22 33.12
C LYS A 870 16.57 45.88 33.29
N LEU A 871 15.86 44.82 33.63
CA LEU A 871 16.43 43.50 33.99
C LEU A 871 16.21 42.47 32.89
N VAL A 872 15.10 42.58 32.16
CA VAL A 872 14.67 41.61 31.17
C VAL A 872 14.62 42.25 29.79
N ASN A 873 15.20 41.56 28.80
CA ASN A 873 15.12 41.98 27.41
C ASN A 873 13.86 41.38 26.76
N ALA A 874 13.14 42.19 25.99
CA ALA A 874 12.00 41.74 25.19
C ALA A 874 12.49 40.92 23.97
N ARG A 875 12.81 39.64 24.23
CA ARG A 875 13.22 38.64 23.23
C ARG A 875 12.46 37.33 23.46
N ASN A 876 12.59 36.39 22.53
CA ASN A 876 12.04 35.04 22.66
C ASN A 876 13.17 34.01 22.65
N PRO A 877 13.23 33.07 23.60
CA PRO A 877 12.39 32.96 24.80
C PRO A 877 12.55 34.15 25.76
N ILE A 878 11.49 34.50 26.51
CA ILE A 878 11.54 35.52 27.55
C ILE A 878 11.71 34.90 28.94
N ASP A 879 12.74 35.34 29.66
CA ASP A 879 12.99 35.02 31.07
C ASP A 879 12.56 36.21 31.94
N LEU A 880 11.40 36.09 32.58
CA LEU A 880 10.81 37.10 33.44
C LEU A 880 11.51 37.22 34.80
N THR A 881 12.44 36.33 35.13
CA THR A 881 13.10 36.21 36.43
C THR A 881 12.14 35.89 37.59
N PRO A 882 12.64 35.44 38.76
CA PRO A 882 11.80 35.20 39.93
C PRO A 882 11.05 36.44 40.47
N MET A 883 11.37 37.64 39.99
CA MET A 883 10.77 38.91 40.42
C MET A 883 9.40 39.18 39.77
N ALA A 884 9.00 38.39 38.77
CA ALA A 884 7.74 38.57 38.06
C ALA A 884 6.52 38.24 38.93
N ASN A 885 5.49 39.07 38.85
CA ASN A 885 4.18 38.86 39.47
C ASN A 885 3.16 38.32 38.46
N GLU A 886 1.94 38.04 38.91
CA GLU A 886 0.87 37.44 38.12
C GLU A 886 0.44 38.33 36.95
N ALA A 887 0.45 39.65 37.14
CA ALA A 887 0.13 40.62 36.09
C ALA A 887 1.17 40.61 34.97
N THR A 888 2.45 40.52 35.32
CA THR A 888 3.55 40.44 34.34
C THR A 888 3.44 39.18 33.49
N TYR A 889 3.12 38.03 34.12
CA TYR A 889 2.84 36.78 33.42
C TYR A 889 1.67 36.90 32.44
N GLU A 890 0.55 37.49 32.87
CA GLU A 890 -0.62 37.69 32.02
C GLU A 890 -0.31 38.58 30.82
N GLU A 891 0.29 39.75 31.05
CA GLU A 891 0.57 40.71 29.98
C GLU A 891 1.60 40.17 28.98
N ALA A 892 2.68 39.51 29.44
CA ALA A 892 3.66 38.90 28.56
C ALA A 892 3.06 37.75 27.73
N THR A 893 2.25 36.89 28.36
CA THR A 893 1.55 35.79 27.67
C THR A 893 0.59 36.35 26.62
N ARG A 894 -0.20 37.37 26.97
CA ARG A 894 -1.15 38.01 26.07
C ARG A 894 -0.45 38.66 24.88
N ALA A 895 0.67 39.35 25.11
CA ALA A 895 1.47 39.95 24.03
C ALA A 895 1.93 38.90 23.01
N LEU A 896 2.37 37.71 23.45
CA LEU A 896 2.74 36.62 22.54
C LEU A 896 1.54 35.98 21.83
N LEU A 897 0.41 35.81 22.51
CA LEU A 897 -0.81 35.25 21.91
C LEU A 897 -1.37 36.17 20.81
N GLU A 898 -1.27 37.48 20.98
CA GLU A 898 -1.75 38.49 20.03
C GLU A 898 -0.75 38.80 18.90
N ALA A 899 0.39 38.10 18.82
CA ALA A 899 1.46 38.43 17.88
C ALA A 899 1.44 37.57 16.61
N ASP A 900 1.39 38.16 15.43
CA ASP A 900 1.32 37.43 14.14
C ASP A 900 2.58 36.59 13.83
N ASP A 901 3.68 36.87 14.54
CA ASP A 901 4.94 36.14 14.45
C ASP A 901 4.99 34.87 15.32
N VAL A 902 3.98 34.64 16.17
CA VAL A 902 3.86 33.51 17.09
C VAL A 902 2.61 32.68 16.77
N ASP A 903 2.78 31.37 16.63
CA ASP A 903 1.69 30.44 16.31
C ASP A 903 1.17 29.68 17.55
N ALA A 904 2.01 29.43 18.55
CA ALA A 904 1.63 28.80 19.82
C ALA A 904 2.50 29.30 20.98
N VAL A 905 1.98 29.26 22.21
CA VAL A 905 2.66 29.80 23.40
C VAL A 905 2.87 28.75 24.50
N ILE A 906 4.06 28.73 25.09
CA ILE A 906 4.40 27.94 26.28
C ILE A 906 4.72 28.87 27.45
N VAL A 907 4.04 28.66 28.57
CA VAL A 907 4.23 29.41 29.82
C VAL A 907 4.88 28.52 30.87
N GLY A 908 6.15 28.74 31.15
CA GLY A 908 6.91 28.14 32.25
C GLY A 908 6.71 28.85 33.58
N ILE A 909 6.37 28.09 34.60
CA ILE A 909 6.09 28.60 35.94
C ILE A 909 6.95 27.82 36.92
N VAL A 910 8.02 28.44 37.40
CA VAL A 910 8.76 27.99 38.57
C VAL A 910 8.11 28.63 39.80
N PRO A 911 7.27 27.89 40.54
CA PRO A 911 6.32 28.45 41.51
C PRO A 911 6.94 28.84 42.86
N LEU A 912 8.25 28.67 43.06
CA LEU A 912 8.90 28.81 44.37
C LEU A 912 9.13 30.28 44.81
N THR A 913 8.82 31.25 43.97
CA THR A 913 8.98 32.67 44.30
C THR A 913 7.83 33.17 45.17
N ALA A 914 8.14 34.04 46.14
CA ALA A 914 7.13 34.72 46.96
C ALA A 914 6.35 35.80 46.17
N MET A 915 6.74 36.09 44.93
CA MET A 915 6.07 37.05 44.05
C MET A 915 4.81 36.48 43.38
N LEU A 916 4.56 35.17 43.50
CA LEU A 916 3.44 34.49 42.88
C LEU A 916 2.58 33.76 43.91
N LYS A 917 1.27 33.81 43.72
CA LYS A 917 0.26 33.00 44.43
C LYS A 917 0.25 31.56 43.92
N THR A 918 0.98 30.67 44.58
CA THR A 918 1.25 29.31 44.07
C THR A 918 0.95 28.18 45.06
N VAL A 919 0.53 28.50 46.29
CA VAL A 919 0.21 27.50 47.33
C VAL A 919 -1.29 27.40 47.60
N PRO A 920 -1.79 26.26 48.15
CA PRO A 920 -3.21 26.10 48.48
C PRO A 920 -3.76 27.23 49.36
N GLY A 921 -4.96 27.72 49.04
CA GLY A 921 -5.59 28.87 49.70
C GLY A 921 -5.35 30.20 49.00
N GLU A 922 -4.32 30.31 48.16
CA GLU A 922 -4.07 31.49 47.31
C GLU A 922 -4.58 31.29 45.88
N LEU A 923 -4.70 30.03 45.43
CA LEU A 923 -5.01 29.64 44.05
C LEU A 923 -6.44 30.01 43.62
N GLU A 924 -7.33 30.17 44.60
CA GLU A 924 -8.74 30.50 44.42
C GLU A 924 -8.97 32.00 44.15
N ALA A 925 -7.94 32.84 44.29
CA ALA A 925 -8.06 34.26 44.02
C ALA A 925 -8.21 34.55 42.51
N ASP A 926 -9.11 35.45 42.13
CA ASP A 926 -9.37 35.81 40.72
C ASP A 926 -8.16 36.41 39.99
N ASP A 927 -7.19 36.89 40.76
CA ASP A 927 -5.94 37.47 40.31
C ASP A 927 -4.74 36.51 40.39
N ALA A 928 -4.94 35.25 40.80
CA ALA A 928 -3.92 34.21 40.76
C ALA A 928 -3.68 33.71 39.32
N LEU A 929 -2.54 33.06 39.10
CA LEU A 929 -2.14 32.54 37.79
C LEU A 929 -3.17 31.61 37.13
N PRO A 930 -3.82 30.65 37.83
CA PRO A 930 -4.82 29.78 37.20
C PRO A 930 -5.96 30.56 36.54
N ALA A 931 -6.51 31.56 37.23
CA ALA A 931 -7.61 32.37 36.71
C ALA A 931 -7.14 33.28 35.56
N ARG A 932 -5.98 33.93 35.69
CA ARG A 932 -5.42 34.81 34.64
C ARG A 932 -5.06 34.05 33.37
N LEU A 933 -4.32 32.95 33.49
CA LEU A 933 -3.96 32.12 32.34
C LEU A 933 -5.19 31.44 31.73
N GLY A 934 -6.17 31.06 32.55
CA GLY A 934 -7.49 30.60 32.11
C GLY A 934 -8.20 31.60 31.19
N ARG A 935 -8.19 32.89 31.57
CA ARG A 935 -8.73 33.97 30.71
C ARG A 935 -7.94 34.11 29.41
N CYS A 936 -6.61 34.17 29.47
CA CYS A 936 -5.78 34.20 28.25
C CYS A 936 -6.04 33.00 27.33
N PHE A 937 -6.21 31.82 27.91
CA PHE A 937 -6.54 30.60 27.18
C PHE A 937 -7.92 30.70 26.53
N ALA A 938 -8.94 31.14 27.26
CA ALA A 938 -10.31 31.26 26.73
C ALA A 938 -10.42 32.33 25.62
N ASP A 939 -9.78 33.48 25.82
CA ASP A 939 -9.84 34.62 24.89
C ASP A 939 -9.06 34.37 23.59
N SER A 940 -8.00 33.54 23.64
CA SER A 940 -7.13 33.31 22.50
C SER A 940 -7.60 32.16 21.61
N LYS A 941 -7.45 32.33 20.30
CA LYS A 941 -7.57 31.24 19.32
C LYS A 941 -6.30 30.41 19.19
N LYS A 942 -5.14 30.88 19.68
CA LYS A 942 -3.88 30.16 19.55
C LYS A 942 -3.72 29.11 20.65
N PRO A 943 -2.94 28.03 20.39
CA PRO A 943 -2.58 27.06 21.39
C PRO A 943 -1.76 27.70 22.52
N LEU A 944 -2.13 27.41 23.77
CA LEU A 944 -1.42 27.83 24.96
C LEU A 944 -1.30 26.65 25.92
N VAL A 945 -0.07 26.39 26.40
CA VAL A 945 0.20 25.33 27.38
C VAL A 945 1.01 25.89 28.55
N ALA A 946 0.84 25.28 29.73
CA ALA A 946 1.58 25.66 30.93
C ALA A 946 2.57 24.56 31.34
N VAL A 947 3.67 24.96 31.96
CA VAL A 947 4.66 24.09 32.58
C VAL A 947 4.77 24.46 34.05
N VAL A 948 4.62 23.47 34.92
CA VAL A 948 4.90 23.59 36.35
C VAL A 948 5.94 22.54 36.68
N ASP A 949 7.21 22.84 36.45
CA ASP A 949 8.34 21.92 36.70
C ASP A 949 8.76 22.02 38.17
N SER A 950 7.99 21.36 39.06
CA SER A 950 8.19 21.43 40.51
C SER A 950 7.56 20.26 41.26
N GLY A 951 8.04 20.00 42.48
CA GLY A 951 7.66 18.83 43.27
C GLY A 951 6.18 18.72 43.68
N PRO A 952 5.82 17.65 44.42
CA PRO A 952 4.44 17.31 44.76
C PRO A 952 3.65 18.41 45.49
N ALA A 953 4.33 19.29 46.22
CA ALA A 953 3.70 20.43 46.92
C ALA A 953 2.95 21.38 45.97
N TYR A 954 3.31 21.41 44.68
CA TYR A 954 2.71 22.27 43.66
C TYR A 954 1.75 21.52 42.71
N GLU A 955 1.38 20.28 43.04
CA GLU A 955 0.30 19.58 42.31
C GLU A 955 -1.05 20.32 42.39
N PRO A 956 -1.42 20.98 43.52
CA PRO A 956 -2.61 21.81 43.58
C PRO A 956 -2.62 22.94 42.53
N LEU A 957 -1.48 23.59 42.27
CA LEU A 957 -1.34 24.61 41.23
C LEU A 957 -1.55 24.01 39.83
N ALA A 958 -0.88 22.90 39.52
CA ALA A 958 -1.06 22.21 38.24
C ALA A 958 -2.52 21.80 38.02
N ARG A 959 -3.19 21.26 39.06
CA ARG A 959 -4.61 20.91 39.02
C ARG A 959 -5.50 22.14 38.84
N ALA A 960 -5.21 23.26 39.49
CA ALA A 960 -5.97 24.50 39.34
C ALA A 960 -5.88 25.04 37.90
N ILE A 961 -4.68 25.03 37.29
CA ILE A 961 -4.48 25.44 35.89
C ILE A 961 -5.22 24.50 34.93
N ARG A 962 -5.19 23.17 35.17
CA ARG A 962 -5.98 22.21 34.37
C ARG A 962 -7.49 22.43 34.46
N LYS A 963 -7.98 22.76 35.66
CA LYS A 963 -9.40 23.12 35.88
C LYS A 963 -9.78 24.41 35.15
N ALA A 964 -8.84 25.35 34.99
CA ALA A 964 -9.01 26.55 34.19
C ALA A 964 -8.98 26.29 32.67
N GLY A 965 -8.73 25.05 32.23
CA GLY A 965 -8.84 24.61 30.84
C GLY A 965 -7.51 24.38 30.12
N LEU A 966 -6.37 24.75 30.72
CA LEU A 966 -5.07 24.63 30.06
C LEU A 966 -4.48 23.22 30.25
N PRO A 967 -3.83 22.65 29.23
CA PRO A 967 -2.99 21.47 29.42
C PRO A 967 -1.73 21.85 30.22
N VAL A 968 -1.34 21.00 31.18
CA VAL A 968 -0.21 21.26 32.09
C VAL A 968 0.83 20.16 32.04
N PHE A 969 2.07 20.57 31.78
CA PHE A 969 3.25 19.72 31.79
C PHE A 969 4.04 19.87 33.08
N ARG A 970 4.77 18.81 33.44
CA ARG A 970 5.66 18.78 34.61
C ARG A 970 7.14 18.83 34.25
N SER A 971 7.48 18.94 32.96
CA SER A 971 8.80 19.38 32.53
C SER A 971 8.73 20.17 31.22
N SER A 972 9.65 21.12 31.08
CA SER A 972 9.66 22.11 30.00
C SER A 972 10.03 21.52 28.64
N ASP A 973 11.00 20.60 28.59
CA ASP A 973 11.40 19.90 27.37
C ASP A 973 10.28 18.98 26.83
N GLN A 974 9.54 18.31 27.72
CA GLN A 974 8.41 17.45 27.34
C GLN A 974 7.21 18.26 26.83
N ALA A 975 7.02 19.49 27.34
CA ALA A 975 6.02 20.40 26.83
C ALA A 975 6.29 20.77 25.37
N VAL A 976 7.54 21.14 25.03
CA VAL A 976 7.93 21.41 23.64
C VAL A 976 7.80 20.16 22.77
N ARG A 977 8.21 18.98 23.27
CA ARG A 977 8.05 17.72 22.52
C ARG A 977 6.61 17.44 22.16
N SER A 978 5.69 17.52 23.11
CA SER A 978 4.28 17.17 22.89
C SER A 978 3.53 18.25 22.12
N LEU A 979 3.71 19.52 22.48
CA LEU A 979 3.12 20.64 21.75
C LEU A 979 3.68 20.71 20.33
N GLY A 980 4.99 20.52 20.17
CA GLY A 980 5.67 20.50 18.87
C GLY A 980 5.08 19.45 17.94
N ARG A 981 4.86 18.23 18.43
CA ARG A 981 4.17 17.18 17.66
C ARG A 981 2.75 17.56 17.25
N TYR A 982 2.00 18.16 18.16
CA TYR A 982 0.65 18.60 17.88
C TYR A 982 0.62 19.72 16.83
N VAL A 983 1.33 20.83 17.05
CA VAL A 983 1.29 21.98 16.13
C VAL A 983 1.88 21.64 14.76
N TYR A 984 2.97 20.87 14.72
CA TYR A 984 3.60 20.45 13.48
C TYR A 984 2.63 19.67 12.58
N ARG A 985 1.90 18.73 13.19
CA ARG A 985 0.85 17.98 12.52
C ARG A 985 -0.33 18.87 12.09
N GLN A 986 -0.86 19.69 13.00
CA GLN A 986 -2.06 20.51 12.70
C GLN A 986 -1.79 21.56 11.62
N ALA A 987 -0.55 22.04 11.52
CA ALA A 987 -0.11 22.90 10.42
C ALA A 987 0.06 22.15 9.08
N GLY A 988 -0.29 20.86 9.02
CA GLY A 988 -0.22 20.03 7.80
C GLY A 988 1.20 19.56 7.45
N HIS A 989 2.19 19.79 8.32
CA HIS A 989 3.53 19.30 8.09
C HIS A 989 3.62 17.81 8.44
N THR A 990 4.41 17.09 7.65
CA THR A 990 4.92 15.77 7.98
C THR A 990 6.43 15.86 7.94
N LEU A 991 7.15 15.28 8.91
CA LEU A 991 8.59 15.54 9.10
C LEU A 991 9.46 15.10 7.93
N ALA A 992 8.85 14.37 7.03
CA ALA A 992 9.42 13.83 5.83
C ALA A 992 9.31 14.82 4.65
N ALA A 993 8.64 15.97 4.83
CA ALA A 993 8.49 17.04 3.82
C ALA A 993 9.55 18.16 3.91
N GLU A 994 10.37 18.18 4.97
CA GLU A 994 11.48 19.12 5.23
C GLU A 994 12.78 18.35 5.45
#